data_AF-A0A9P6DFU3-F1
#
_entry.id   AF-A0A9P6DFU3-F1
#
_cell.length_a   1.000
_cell.length_b   1.000
_cell.length_c   1.000
_cell.angle_alpha   90.00
_cell.angle_beta   90.00
_cell.angle_gamma   90.00
#
_symmetry.space_group_name_H-M   'P 1'
#
loop_
_entity.id
_entity.type
_entity.pdbx_description
1 polymer ?
#
loop_
_entity_poly.entity_id
_entity_poly.type
_entity_poly.pdbx_seq_one_letter_code
_entity_poly.pdbx_strand_id
1 'polypeptide(L)'
;MSSHSTQKDAEATYSKAAKAELSRAYDNAYRLYINAAQSFLHLSRQGDAEKDKWTSNARKCVERAEKIKAFISKAKASEDAAGADMSLTPVDIDYFSPYEQSFILQRGARVNGLVFPSWDDSPPTEGGHVASSTLYGDSDGQPRLSEEQLKASPVWRRAAGSAASINQERSRLLPQDILQQIVTDCSVCASISVCLEHTNRFGSNLLKQCFHAAPSSGATKGRHDLKLFFNVIDNTLPYHHRTGALLCMSTTPYTIDDCDGTQSSGPVLWPSFLEKGYMKLMGGYDFPGSNSTIDIHALTGWIPEHIEIKSPGFEPERTWARIYNGFFSGRCMLTLGTGPTEYAYWQGSELLGSHSYAVIDVREDGDSRSLVVLDSWTPSEDEAGSKSKTLEIPWMDVLEVFDGIYVSWDPSMWENQLNFHGMWKRRGEDDQGNTRHLQLLFEAEYRGDMGDEPDEIWILLTRHLYKTNQTSEYISAKVDIEDVLASQMSSSVDLDRVAVKGTYTNSTHVLARTRIPTTQQSGALSIFVSYDGPSSEIGYSVTAYSHRTISWGKSAVKPPFSTTVKGSFILKNSGGNCTCPSYMTNPQYHLRVHPSKRSQNEKSNVTLSMHTSKDIPINVTVVWSQGERVMELTQTEVVMNSGAYSYGSARVKKELLAGDYTVILSAFEPRYLGTFSLKVDAYNRIDLRPIEQEGAGMYSKPMRGAWEEHNAAGGPSFKQYLNNPIFELIVSETTQIMIRLQLSRPSAGVSINVTVYPAPTRGSLGQYATTSGAYNDSIAGVVTPQVSLVPGTYWIIPSTHSASVQAAFKLVIYSTTNTISILERKS
;
A
#
# COMPACT_ATOMS: atom_id res chain seq x y z
N MET A 1 15.14 -28.64 -26.45
CA MET A 1 16.59 -28.44 -26.22
C MET A 1 16.92 -27.72 -24.90
N SER A 2 16.02 -26.90 -24.32
CA SER A 2 16.25 -26.18 -23.05
C SER A 2 16.41 -27.06 -21.80
N SER A 3 15.58 -28.11 -21.62
CA SER A 3 15.55 -28.91 -20.38
C SER A 3 16.85 -29.67 -20.08
N HIS A 4 17.50 -30.19 -21.13
CA HIS A 4 18.78 -30.90 -21.01
C HIS A 4 19.96 -29.99 -20.65
N SER A 5 19.91 -28.70 -20.96
CA SER A 5 20.95 -27.75 -20.52
C SER A 5 20.81 -27.48 -19.02
N THR A 6 19.59 -27.18 -18.55
CA THR A 6 19.29 -26.93 -17.13
C THR A 6 19.62 -28.10 -16.21
N GLN A 7 19.43 -29.35 -16.66
CA GLN A 7 19.83 -30.53 -15.89
C GLN A 7 21.36 -30.59 -15.68
N LYS A 8 22.13 -30.44 -16.77
CA LYS A 8 23.59 -30.45 -16.72
C LYS A 8 24.13 -29.32 -15.84
N ASP A 9 23.49 -28.15 -15.88
CA ASP A 9 23.86 -27.00 -15.07
C ASP A 9 23.61 -27.23 -13.57
N ALA A 10 22.49 -27.86 -13.20
CA ALA A 10 22.17 -28.22 -11.82
C ALA A 10 23.16 -29.25 -11.24
N GLU A 11 23.43 -30.32 -12.00
CA GLU A 11 24.40 -31.36 -11.62
C GLU A 11 25.84 -30.81 -11.54
N ALA A 12 26.25 -29.96 -12.50
CA ALA A 12 27.54 -29.29 -12.47
C ALA A 12 27.69 -28.34 -11.27
N THR A 13 26.62 -27.63 -10.90
CA THR A 13 26.60 -26.75 -9.73
C THR A 13 26.74 -27.55 -8.44
N TYR A 14 26.07 -28.70 -8.33
CA TYR A 14 26.23 -29.63 -7.22
C TYR A 14 27.67 -30.17 -7.12
N SER A 15 28.27 -30.60 -8.23
CA SER A 15 29.67 -31.06 -8.26
C SER A 15 30.65 -29.95 -7.85
N LYS A 16 30.41 -28.70 -8.28
CA LYS A 16 31.19 -27.53 -7.83
C LYS A 16 31.02 -27.30 -6.32
N ALA A 17 29.82 -27.45 -5.77
CA ALA A 17 29.56 -27.33 -4.33
C ALA A 17 30.35 -28.36 -3.52
N ALA A 18 30.31 -29.63 -3.94
CA ALA A 18 31.05 -30.71 -3.30
C ALA A 18 32.58 -30.48 -3.35
N LYS A 19 33.09 -29.99 -4.49
CA LYS A 19 34.52 -29.63 -4.63
C LYS A 19 34.92 -28.47 -3.73
N ALA A 20 34.08 -27.43 -3.63
CA ALA A 20 34.30 -26.29 -2.75
C ALA A 20 34.28 -26.70 -1.26
N GLU A 21 33.41 -27.63 -0.89
CA GLU A 21 33.36 -28.17 0.47
C GLU A 21 34.61 -28.98 0.80
N LEU A 22 35.07 -29.84 -0.11
CA LEU A 22 36.32 -30.60 0.02
C LEU A 22 37.55 -29.68 0.13
N SER A 23 37.54 -28.55 -0.58
CA SER A 23 38.61 -27.54 -0.49
C SER A 23 38.47 -26.60 0.71
N ARG A 24 37.58 -26.89 1.67
CA ARG A 24 37.29 -26.06 2.86
C ARG A 24 36.83 -24.63 2.53
N ALA A 25 36.37 -24.37 1.31
CA ALA A 25 35.78 -23.10 0.89
C ALA A 25 34.28 -23.09 1.27
N TYR A 26 34.00 -23.14 2.57
CA TYR A 26 32.67 -23.41 3.10
C TYR A 26 31.61 -22.37 2.72
N ASP A 27 31.98 -21.09 2.63
CA ASP A 27 31.06 -20.03 2.18
C ASP A 27 30.60 -20.27 0.73
N ASN A 28 31.55 -20.51 -0.18
CA ASN A 28 31.25 -20.83 -1.57
C ASN A 28 30.47 -22.15 -1.70
N ALA A 29 30.85 -23.17 -0.94
CA ALA A 29 30.13 -24.45 -0.91
C ALA A 29 28.68 -24.29 -0.46
N TYR A 30 28.44 -23.53 0.61
CA TYR A 30 27.11 -23.22 1.12
C TYR A 30 26.25 -22.53 0.04
N ARG A 31 26.77 -21.48 -0.61
CA ARG A 31 26.07 -20.79 -1.72
C ARG A 31 25.74 -21.74 -2.88
N LEU A 32 26.71 -22.55 -3.30
CA LEU A 32 26.54 -23.47 -4.42
C LEU A 32 25.55 -24.60 -4.10
N TYR A 33 25.52 -25.10 -2.86
CA TYR A 33 24.50 -26.09 -2.45
C TYR A 33 23.09 -25.50 -2.45
N ILE A 34 22.90 -24.27 -1.98
CA ILE A 34 21.59 -23.61 -2.04
C ILE A 34 21.14 -23.41 -3.51
N ASN A 35 22.04 -22.93 -4.39
CA ASN A 35 21.74 -22.76 -5.82
C ASN A 35 21.42 -24.09 -6.52
N ALA A 36 22.17 -25.16 -6.21
CA ALA A 36 21.91 -26.50 -6.72
C ALA A 36 20.56 -27.04 -6.22
N ALA A 37 20.22 -26.82 -4.94
CA ALA A 37 18.92 -27.19 -4.38
C ALA A 37 17.76 -26.51 -5.11
N GLN A 38 17.85 -25.19 -5.35
CA GLN A 38 16.85 -24.43 -6.10
C GLN A 38 16.68 -24.96 -7.53
N SER A 39 17.80 -25.26 -8.20
CA SER A 39 17.78 -25.79 -9.57
C SER A 39 17.14 -27.17 -9.65
N PHE A 40 17.46 -28.07 -8.71
CA PHE A 40 16.82 -29.39 -8.63
C PHE A 40 15.34 -29.31 -8.28
N LEU A 41 14.92 -28.38 -7.42
CA LEU A 41 13.49 -28.17 -7.15
C LEU A 41 12.75 -27.57 -8.35
N HIS A 42 13.41 -26.78 -9.19
CA HIS A 42 12.82 -26.31 -10.43
C HIS A 42 12.64 -27.46 -11.43
N LEU A 43 13.65 -28.33 -11.58
CA LEU A 43 13.57 -29.51 -12.45
C LEU A 43 12.51 -30.51 -11.98
N SER A 44 12.33 -30.70 -10.66
CA SER A 44 11.29 -31.59 -10.13
C SER A 44 9.86 -31.15 -10.45
N ARG A 45 9.69 -29.87 -10.84
CA ARG A 45 8.39 -29.27 -11.17
C ARG A 45 8.09 -29.25 -12.67
N GLN A 46 9.08 -29.50 -13.54
CA GLN A 46 8.90 -29.48 -14.99
C GLN A 46 8.57 -30.86 -15.62
N GLY A 47 8.67 -31.97 -14.87
CA GLY A 47 8.37 -33.30 -15.40
C GLY A 47 8.12 -34.35 -14.34
N ASP A 48 7.09 -35.19 -14.57
CA ASP A 48 6.64 -36.21 -13.61
C ASP A 48 7.56 -37.44 -13.51
N ALA A 49 8.22 -37.83 -14.60
CA ALA A 49 8.98 -39.09 -14.66
C ALA A 49 10.22 -39.15 -13.75
N GLU A 50 10.78 -38.00 -13.35
CA GLU A 50 11.99 -37.92 -12.50
C GLU A 50 11.81 -37.02 -11.27
N LYS A 51 10.57 -36.64 -10.93
CA LYS A 51 10.24 -35.73 -9.83
C LYS A 51 10.85 -36.14 -8.48
N ASP A 52 10.77 -37.43 -8.15
CA ASP A 52 11.30 -37.96 -6.88
C ASP A 52 12.83 -37.90 -6.82
N LYS A 53 13.50 -38.16 -7.95
CA LYS A 53 14.96 -38.06 -8.08
C LYS A 53 15.42 -36.62 -7.84
N TRP A 54 14.77 -35.66 -8.49
CA TRP A 54 15.09 -34.24 -8.35
C TRP A 54 14.79 -33.69 -6.95
N THR A 55 13.66 -34.09 -6.36
CA THR A 55 13.30 -33.74 -4.98
C THR A 55 14.31 -34.31 -3.97
N SER A 56 14.76 -35.56 -4.18
CA SER A 56 15.80 -36.19 -3.38
C SER A 56 17.15 -35.45 -3.49
N ASN A 57 17.56 -35.07 -4.69
CA ASN A 57 18.80 -34.32 -4.91
C ASN A 57 18.75 -32.92 -4.28
N ALA A 58 17.61 -32.22 -4.37
CA ALA A 58 17.40 -30.96 -3.67
C ALA A 58 17.53 -31.12 -2.15
N ARG A 59 16.90 -32.16 -1.57
CA ARG A 59 17.00 -32.46 -0.13
C ARG A 59 18.45 -32.69 0.29
N LYS A 60 19.22 -33.47 -0.47
CA LYS A 60 20.65 -33.68 -0.20
C LYS A 60 21.43 -32.37 -0.17
N CYS A 61 21.17 -31.47 -1.11
CA CYS A 61 21.82 -30.16 -1.17
C CYS A 61 21.51 -29.31 0.08
N VAL A 62 20.23 -29.25 0.50
CA VAL A 62 19.82 -28.52 1.70
C VAL A 62 20.43 -29.12 2.96
N GLU A 63 20.42 -30.46 3.09
CA GLU A 63 21.05 -31.15 4.23
C GLU A 63 22.55 -30.86 4.33
N ARG A 64 23.26 -30.79 3.19
CA ARG A 64 24.68 -30.40 3.17
C ARG A 64 24.88 -28.95 3.57
N ALA A 65 24.05 -28.03 3.05
CA ALA A 65 24.10 -26.62 3.42
C ALA A 65 23.85 -26.41 4.93
N GLU A 66 22.86 -27.10 5.52
CA GLU A 66 22.60 -27.04 6.97
C GLU A 66 23.74 -27.66 7.79
N LYS A 67 24.38 -28.74 7.31
CA LYS A 67 25.58 -29.29 7.97
C LYS A 67 26.74 -28.31 7.98
N ILE A 68 26.99 -27.58 6.89
CA ILE A 68 28.01 -26.53 6.81
C ILE A 68 27.69 -25.39 7.79
N LYS A 69 26.43 -24.94 7.82
CA LYS A 69 25.94 -23.90 8.73
C LYS A 69 26.10 -24.31 10.20
N ALA A 70 25.71 -25.53 10.56
CA ALA A 70 25.87 -26.07 11.90
C ALA A 70 27.36 -26.19 12.29
N PHE A 71 28.21 -26.67 11.39
CA PHE A 71 29.65 -26.77 11.60
C PHE A 71 30.29 -25.40 11.90
N ILE A 72 29.97 -24.38 11.10
CA ILE A 72 30.49 -23.02 11.31
C ILE A 72 29.93 -22.38 12.59
N SER A 73 28.66 -22.62 12.92
CA SER A 73 28.07 -22.12 14.18
C SER A 73 28.75 -22.72 15.41
N LYS A 74 29.13 -24.00 15.37
CA LYS A 74 29.89 -24.66 16.44
C LYS A 74 31.33 -24.17 16.54
N ALA A 75 31.99 -23.97 15.39
CA ALA A 75 33.35 -23.43 15.35
C ALA A 75 33.46 -21.98 15.89
N LYS A 76 32.41 -21.16 15.73
CA LYS A 76 32.33 -19.82 16.33
C LYS A 76 32.13 -19.81 17.84
N ALA A 77 31.61 -20.90 18.42
CA ALA A 77 31.35 -21.02 19.85
C ALA A 77 32.56 -21.54 20.64
N SER A 78 33.56 -22.12 19.96
CA SER A 78 34.85 -22.51 20.55
C SER A 78 35.88 -21.39 20.36
N GLU A 79 36.49 -20.90 21.44
CA GLU A 79 37.46 -19.77 21.44
C GLU A 79 38.80 -20.05 20.71
N ASP A 80 39.01 -21.23 20.12
CA ASP A 80 40.29 -21.64 19.52
C ASP A 80 40.50 -21.23 18.04
N ALA A 81 39.65 -20.37 17.45
CA ALA A 81 39.75 -20.00 16.03
C ALA A 81 40.47 -18.66 15.79
N ALA A 82 41.69 -18.51 16.30
CA ALA A 82 42.61 -17.48 15.83
C ALA A 82 43.20 -17.89 14.47
N GLY A 83 42.56 -17.53 13.35
CA GLY A 83 43.25 -17.54 12.04
C GLY A 83 42.45 -17.77 10.75
N ALA A 84 41.14 -18.06 10.77
CA ALA A 84 40.36 -18.19 9.54
C ALA A 84 39.03 -17.43 9.65
N ASP A 85 38.79 -16.49 8.73
CA ASP A 85 37.52 -15.77 8.56
C ASP A 85 36.43 -16.76 8.11
N MET A 86 35.84 -17.47 9.07
CA MET A 86 34.78 -18.45 8.84
C MET A 86 33.42 -17.78 9.06
N SER A 87 33.05 -16.87 8.15
CA SER A 87 31.70 -16.32 8.05
C SER A 87 30.96 -16.92 6.84
N LEU A 88 29.68 -17.25 7.01
CA LEU A 88 28.80 -17.57 5.90
C LEU A 88 28.10 -16.30 5.45
N THR A 89 28.27 -15.95 4.19
CA THR A 89 27.48 -14.93 3.52
C THR A 89 26.05 -15.47 3.38
N PRO A 90 25.04 -14.80 3.96
CA PRO A 90 23.65 -15.16 3.70
C PRO A 90 23.41 -15.20 2.19
N VAL A 91 22.85 -16.31 1.69
CA VAL A 91 22.43 -16.37 0.29
C VAL A 91 21.22 -15.48 0.16
N ASP A 92 21.40 -14.30 -0.46
CA ASP A 92 20.27 -13.44 -0.82
C ASP A 92 19.32 -14.23 -1.72
N ILE A 93 18.04 -14.22 -1.37
CA ILE A 93 16.98 -14.83 -2.21
C ILE A 93 16.83 -13.94 -3.44
N ASP A 94 17.14 -14.48 -4.62
CA ASP A 94 16.76 -13.83 -5.87
C ASP A 94 15.25 -13.96 -6.07
N TYR A 95 14.53 -12.92 -5.67
CA TYR A 95 13.09 -12.85 -5.83
C TYR A 95 12.66 -12.87 -7.29
N PHE A 96 13.52 -12.47 -8.24
CA PHE A 96 13.23 -12.50 -9.67
C PHE A 96 13.54 -13.87 -10.31
N SER A 97 14.08 -14.83 -9.55
CA SER A 97 14.37 -16.16 -10.07
C SER A 97 13.08 -16.86 -10.54
N PRO A 98 13.12 -17.60 -11.67
CA PRO A 98 11.96 -18.37 -12.14
C PRO A 98 11.40 -19.33 -11.08
N TYR A 99 12.29 -19.84 -10.21
CA TYR A 99 11.92 -20.68 -9.08
C TYR A 99 11.02 -19.95 -8.07
N GLU A 100 11.41 -18.76 -7.61
CA GLU A 100 10.65 -18.02 -6.61
C GLU A 100 9.32 -17.53 -7.19
N GLN A 101 9.33 -17.03 -8.43
CA GLN A 101 8.13 -16.60 -9.15
C GLN A 101 7.10 -17.73 -9.29
N SER A 102 7.53 -18.91 -9.75
CA SER A 102 6.64 -20.08 -9.87
C SER A 102 6.16 -20.61 -8.52
N PHE A 103 7.02 -20.60 -7.50
CA PHE A 103 6.65 -21.02 -6.14
C PHE A 103 5.53 -20.16 -5.55
N ILE A 104 5.59 -18.85 -5.74
CA ILE A 104 4.58 -17.92 -5.23
C ILE A 104 3.24 -18.14 -5.94
N LEU A 105 3.25 -18.30 -7.27
CA LEU A 105 2.04 -18.61 -8.05
C LEU A 105 1.39 -19.93 -7.62
N GLN A 106 2.18 -21.00 -7.44
CA GLN A 106 1.68 -22.29 -6.95
C GLN A 106 1.05 -22.20 -5.56
N ARG A 107 1.52 -21.28 -4.72
CA ARG A 107 0.91 -21.05 -3.41
C ARG A 107 -0.42 -20.30 -3.53
N GLY A 108 -0.51 -19.36 -4.48
CA GLY A 108 -1.74 -18.64 -4.82
C GLY A 108 -2.86 -19.52 -5.40
N ALA A 109 -2.52 -20.73 -5.88
CA ALA A 109 -3.49 -21.74 -6.31
C ALA A 109 -4.39 -22.26 -5.17
N ARG A 110 -4.09 -21.97 -3.90
CA ARG A 110 -4.88 -22.48 -2.76
C ARG A 110 -5.78 -21.40 -2.19
N VAL A 111 -7.10 -21.53 -2.40
CA VAL A 111 -8.11 -20.57 -1.92
C VAL A 111 -9.21 -21.33 -1.18
N ASN A 112 -9.60 -20.86 0.01
CA ASN A 112 -10.63 -21.46 0.85
C ASN A 112 -10.41 -22.96 1.18
N GLY A 113 -9.15 -23.42 1.14
CA GLY A 113 -8.79 -24.83 1.36
C GLY A 113 -8.88 -25.71 0.11
N LEU A 114 -9.37 -25.18 -1.02
CA LEU A 114 -9.40 -25.84 -2.32
C LEU A 114 -8.11 -25.54 -3.11
N VAL A 115 -7.82 -26.37 -4.13
CA VAL A 115 -6.62 -26.23 -4.98
C VAL A 115 -7.05 -25.97 -6.43
N PHE A 116 -6.53 -24.89 -6.99
CA PHE A 116 -6.86 -24.35 -8.31
C PHE A 116 -5.57 -24.23 -9.16
N PRO A 117 -5.12 -25.31 -9.83
CA PRO A 117 -3.84 -25.35 -10.56
C PRO A 117 -3.78 -24.44 -11.80
N SER A 118 -2.58 -24.23 -12.34
CA SER A 118 -2.36 -23.37 -13.51
C SER A 118 -2.87 -24.03 -14.80
N TRP A 119 -3.23 -23.22 -15.81
CA TRP A 119 -3.62 -23.70 -17.14
C TRP A 119 -2.45 -24.22 -17.98
N ASP A 120 -1.23 -23.81 -17.65
CA ASP A 120 0.00 -24.28 -18.31
C ASP A 120 0.47 -25.64 -17.76
N ASP A 121 -0.08 -26.07 -16.63
CA ASP A 121 0.14 -27.42 -16.11
C ASP A 121 -0.63 -28.40 -17.00
N SER A 122 0.03 -29.47 -17.45
CA SER A 122 -0.64 -30.53 -18.20
C SER A 122 -1.94 -30.91 -17.49
N PRO A 123 -3.10 -30.94 -18.20
CA PRO A 123 -4.32 -31.42 -17.57
C PRO A 123 -4.01 -32.77 -16.93
N PRO A 124 -4.47 -33.04 -15.70
CA PRO A 124 -4.08 -34.23 -14.98
C PRO A 124 -4.18 -35.44 -15.92
N THR A 125 -3.01 -35.99 -16.24
CA THR A 125 -2.85 -37.14 -17.13
C THR A 125 -3.88 -38.17 -16.71
N GLU A 126 -4.60 -38.73 -17.67
CA GLU A 126 -5.71 -39.71 -17.59
C GLU A 126 -5.54 -40.83 -16.53
N GLY A 127 -5.42 -40.48 -15.25
CA GLY A 127 -5.32 -41.35 -14.09
C GLY A 127 -6.67 -41.40 -13.41
N GLY A 128 -7.69 -41.75 -14.20
CA GLY A 128 -9.08 -41.67 -13.75
C GLY A 128 -10.12 -41.89 -14.84
N HIS A 129 -9.74 -42.25 -16.08
CA HIS A 129 -10.67 -42.93 -16.98
C HIS A 129 -10.89 -44.36 -16.49
N VAL A 130 -11.54 -44.49 -15.32
CA VAL A 130 -12.41 -45.64 -15.13
C VAL A 130 -13.48 -45.47 -16.20
N ALA A 131 -13.51 -46.41 -17.14
CA ALA A 131 -14.62 -46.64 -18.04
C ALA A 131 -15.87 -46.99 -17.20
N SER A 132 -16.43 -45.99 -16.53
CA SER A 132 -17.66 -46.08 -15.76
C SER A 132 -18.73 -45.27 -16.48
N SER A 133 -19.91 -45.85 -16.57
CA SER A 133 -21.14 -45.25 -17.10
C SER A 133 -21.70 -44.12 -16.22
N THR A 134 -20.99 -43.73 -15.16
CA THR A 134 -21.44 -42.77 -14.14
C THR A 134 -21.21 -41.32 -14.54
N LEU A 135 -22.25 -40.49 -14.36
CA LEU A 135 -22.22 -39.03 -14.52
C LEU A 135 -21.19 -38.39 -13.57
N TYR A 136 -20.54 -37.30 -14.01
CA TYR A 136 -19.64 -36.54 -13.14
C TYR A 136 -20.41 -35.92 -11.96
N GLY A 137 -19.77 -35.94 -10.79
CA GLY A 137 -20.17 -35.24 -9.58
C GLY A 137 -18.93 -34.55 -9.01
N ASP A 138 -19.11 -33.32 -8.55
CA ASP A 138 -18.02 -32.51 -8.02
C ASP A 138 -17.42 -33.14 -6.75
N SER A 139 -16.12 -33.47 -6.76
CA SER A 139 -15.44 -34.10 -5.63
C SER A 139 -15.30 -33.19 -4.42
N ASP A 140 -15.34 -31.87 -4.63
CA ASP A 140 -15.26 -30.87 -3.57
C ASP A 140 -16.64 -30.56 -2.97
N GLY A 141 -17.71 -31.11 -3.56
CA GLY A 141 -19.10 -30.83 -3.18
C GLY A 141 -19.67 -29.57 -3.84
N GLN A 142 -20.93 -29.26 -3.52
CA GLN A 142 -21.59 -28.05 -4.02
C GLN A 142 -21.18 -26.82 -3.18
N PRO A 143 -21.16 -25.61 -3.79
CA PRO A 143 -21.01 -24.37 -3.05
C PRO A 143 -22.07 -24.26 -1.94
N ARG A 144 -21.70 -23.68 -0.79
CA ARG A 144 -22.65 -23.42 0.29
C ARG A 144 -23.72 -22.44 -0.20
N LEU A 145 -24.95 -22.61 0.26
CA LEU A 145 -26.06 -21.72 -0.09
C LEU A 145 -26.17 -20.59 0.94
N SER A 146 -26.65 -19.42 0.51
CA SER A 146 -26.93 -18.30 1.41
C SER A 146 -28.10 -18.58 2.34
N GLU A 147 -28.25 -17.80 3.41
CA GLU A 147 -29.41 -17.88 4.30
C GLU A 147 -30.73 -17.64 3.54
N GLU A 148 -30.74 -16.72 2.58
CA GLU A 148 -31.88 -16.37 1.74
C GLU A 148 -32.27 -17.54 0.82
N GLN A 149 -31.28 -18.20 0.21
CA GLN A 149 -31.51 -19.39 -0.63
C GLN A 149 -32.02 -20.56 0.22
N LEU A 150 -31.52 -20.73 1.44
CA LEU A 150 -31.99 -21.77 2.37
C LEU A 150 -33.44 -21.55 2.81
N LYS A 151 -33.85 -20.30 3.05
CA LYS A 151 -35.25 -19.93 3.34
C LYS A 151 -36.20 -20.34 2.20
N ALA A 152 -35.71 -20.34 0.95
CA ALA A 152 -36.45 -20.77 -0.22
C ALA A 152 -36.55 -22.30 -0.42
N SER A 153 -36.13 -23.10 0.56
CA SER A 153 -36.17 -24.58 0.50
C SER A 153 -35.51 -25.14 -0.77
N PRO A 154 -34.18 -24.95 -0.91
CA PRO A 154 -33.46 -25.22 -2.13
C PRO A 154 -33.25 -26.72 -2.35
N VAL A 155 -33.26 -27.14 -3.61
CA VAL A 155 -32.89 -28.50 -4.03
C VAL A 155 -31.91 -28.40 -5.20
N TRP A 156 -30.76 -29.06 -5.06
CA TRP A 156 -29.81 -29.22 -6.15
C TRP A 156 -30.36 -30.18 -7.20
N ARG A 157 -30.56 -29.71 -8.43
CA ARG A 157 -31.05 -30.54 -9.54
C ARG A 157 -30.13 -30.40 -10.75
N ARG A 158 -30.00 -31.47 -11.53
CA ARG A 158 -29.31 -31.39 -12.83
C ARG A 158 -30.12 -30.53 -13.77
N ALA A 159 -29.45 -29.58 -14.42
CA ALA A 159 -30.12 -28.70 -15.38
C ALA A 159 -30.44 -29.48 -16.67
N ALA A 160 -31.69 -29.40 -17.13
CA ALA A 160 -32.12 -29.97 -18.38
C ALA A 160 -31.88 -28.95 -19.50
N GLY A 161 -30.71 -29.02 -20.15
CA GLY A 161 -30.32 -28.12 -21.23
C GLY A 161 -28.85 -28.29 -21.58
N SER A 162 -28.47 -27.97 -22.82
CA SER A 162 -27.06 -27.93 -23.20
C SER A 162 -26.40 -26.72 -22.53
N ALA A 163 -25.48 -26.94 -21.59
CA ALA A 163 -24.58 -25.87 -21.14
C ALA A 163 -23.70 -25.35 -22.28
N ALA A 164 -23.51 -26.18 -23.32
CA ALA A 164 -22.79 -25.83 -24.52
C ALA A 164 -23.74 -25.14 -25.49
N SER A 165 -23.76 -23.80 -25.47
CA SER A 165 -23.17 -23.06 -26.60
C SER A 165 -23.23 -21.55 -26.37
N ILE A 166 -22.21 -20.99 -25.74
CA ILE A 166 -21.88 -19.55 -25.92
C ILE A 166 -21.53 -19.23 -27.41
N ASN A 167 -21.42 -20.26 -28.25
CA ASN A 167 -21.05 -20.23 -29.67
C ASN A 167 -22.24 -20.38 -30.63
N GLN A 168 -23.49 -20.48 -30.16
CA GLN A 168 -24.63 -20.49 -31.07
C GLN A 168 -24.94 -19.04 -31.45
N GLU A 169 -24.58 -18.66 -32.67
CA GLU A 169 -24.89 -17.36 -33.30
C GLU A 169 -26.41 -17.04 -33.35
N ARG A 170 -27.27 -18.00 -32.98
CA ARG A 170 -28.72 -17.97 -33.19
C ARG A 170 -29.53 -17.41 -32.01
N SER A 171 -28.92 -17.12 -30.86
CA SER A 171 -29.58 -16.55 -29.68
C SER A 171 -28.69 -15.50 -29.02
N ARG A 172 -28.79 -14.25 -29.51
CA ARG A 172 -28.05 -13.11 -28.98
C ARG A 172 -28.68 -12.66 -27.66
N LEU A 173 -28.28 -13.31 -26.56
CA LEU A 173 -28.65 -12.89 -25.21
C LEU A 173 -28.24 -11.43 -25.00
N LEU A 174 -29.16 -10.60 -24.52
CA LEU A 174 -28.88 -9.21 -24.19
C LEU A 174 -28.62 -9.07 -22.68
N PRO A 175 -27.91 -8.02 -22.22
CA PRO A 175 -27.72 -7.76 -20.79
C PRO A 175 -29.03 -7.72 -20.01
N GLN A 176 -30.11 -7.20 -20.60
CA GLN A 176 -31.44 -7.09 -19.99
C GLN A 176 -32.11 -8.46 -19.74
N ASP A 177 -31.64 -9.50 -20.43
CA ASP A 177 -32.13 -10.86 -20.26
C ASP A 177 -31.54 -11.54 -19.02
N ILE A 178 -30.46 -10.99 -18.44
CA ILE A 178 -29.86 -11.51 -17.21
C ILE A 178 -30.69 -11.06 -16.01
N LEU A 179 -31.08 -12.03 -15.17
CA LEU A 179 -31.93 -11.81 -14.01
C LEU A 179 -31.19 -12.18 -12.72
N GLN A 180 -31.11 -11.21 -11.81
CA GLN A 180 -30.61 -11.43 -10.46
C GLN A 180 -31.74 -12.00 -9.58
N GLN A 181 -31.72 -13.33 -9.35
CA GLN A 181 -32.65 -14.02 -8.44
C GLN A 181 -32.22 -13.83 -6.97
N ILE A 182 -32.21 -14.90 -6.16
CA ILE A 182 -31.64 -14.89 -4.80
C ILE A 182 -30.11 -14.95 -4.88
N VAL A 183 -29.52 -13.86 -5.37
CA VAL A 183 -28.08 -13.67 -5.51
C VAL A 183 -27.62 -12.67 -4.47
N THR A 184 -26.74 -13.13 -3.57
CA THR A 184 -26.11 -12.33 -2.51
C THR A 184 -25.06 -11.36 -3.05
N ASP A 185 -24.46 -11.67 -4.20
CA ASP A 185 -23.41 -10.88 -4.82
C ASP A 185 -23.88 -10.21 -6.13
N CYS A 186 -24.43 -9.00 -6.01
CA CYS A 186 -24.96 -8.24 -7.14
C CYS A 186 -23.90 -7.85 -8.17
N SER A 187 -22.64 -7.66 -7.77
CA SER A 187 -21.60 -7.19 -8.67
C SER A 187 -21.19 -8.23 -9.70
N VAL A 188 -21.34 -9.52 -9.41
CA VAL A 188 -21.14 -10.60 -10.39
C VAL A 188 -22.18 -10.52 -11.51
N CYS A 189 -23.44 -10.18 -11.18
CA CYS A 189 -24.51 -9.98 -12.16
C CYS A 189 -24.20 -8.78 -13.08
N ALA A 190 -23.83 -7.64 -12.49
CA ALA A 190 -23.41 -6.47 -13.25
C ALA A 190 -22.19 -6.77 -14.15
N SER A 191 -21.21 -7.52 -13.63
CA SER A 191 -19.98 -7.88 -14.35
C SER A 191 -20.23 -8.76 -15.57
N ILE A 192 -21.06 -9.80 -15.43
CA ILE A 192 -21.42 -10.65 -16.56
C ILE A 192 -22.22 -9.84 -17.60
N SER A 193 -23.10 -8.94 -17.14
CA SER A 193 -23.91 -8.08 -18.02
C SER A 193 -23.05 -7.15 -18.88
N VAL A 194 -22.04 -6.47 -18.30
CA VAL A 194 -21.15 -5.58 -19.06
C VAL A 194 -20.22 -6.36 -19.99
N CYS A 195 -19.77 -7.55 -19.60
CA CYS A 195 -18.97 -8.42 -20.46
C CYS A 195 -19.79 -8.97 -21.65
N LEU A 196 -21.07 -9.24 -21.44
CA LEU A 196 -22.00 -9.65 -22.48
C LEU A 196 -22.26 -8.48 -23.45
N GLU A 197 -22.51 -7.28 -22.93
CA GLU A 197 -22.66 -6.07 -23.75
C GLU A 197 -21.43 -5.82 -24.61
N HIS A 198 -20.24 -5.89 -24.02
CA HIS A 198 -18.99 -5.72 -24.74
C HIS A 198 -18.82 -6.78 -25.86
N THR A 199 -19.17 -8.04 -25.56
CA THR A 199 -19.16 -9.13 -26.55
C THR A 199 -20.14 -8.88 -27.69
N ASN A 200 -21.34 -8.41 -27.37
CA ASN A 200 -22.37 -8.09 -28.36
C ASN A 200 -21.92 -6.90 -29.25
N ARG A 201 -21.34 -5.87 -28.65
CA ARG A 201 -20.97 -4.63 -29.33
C ARG A 201 -19.71 -4.79 -30.19
N PHE A 202 -18.68 -5.45 -29.66
CA PHE A 202 -17.35 -5.50 -30.29
C PHE A 202 -16.94 -6.90 -30.77
N GLY A 203 -17.76 -7.93 -30.55
CA GLY A 203 -17.44 -9.31 -30.95
C GLY A 203 -16.32 -9.95 -30.13
N SER A 204 -16.04 -9.44 -28.93
CA SER A 204 -14.96 -9.93 -28.06
C SER A 204 -15.23 -11.36 -27.55
N ASN A 205 -14.17 -12.10 -27.22
CA ASN A 205 -14.29 -13.46 -26.67
C ASN A 205 -14.23 -13.51 -25.13
N LEU A 206 -14.53 -12.39 -24.43
CA LEU A 206 -14.29 -12.20 -22.98
C LEU A 206 -14.94 -13.25 -22.09
N LEU A 207 -16.18 -13.63 -22.39
CA LEU A 207 -16.89 -14.68 -21.65
C LEU A 207 -16.66 -16.07 -22.24
N LYS A 208 -16.33 -16.16 -23.53
CA LYS A 208 -16.06 -17.44 -24.21
C LYS A 208 -14.79 -18.09 -23.70
N GLN A 209 -13.75 -17.29 -23.46
CA GLN A 209 -12.48 -17.77 -22.89
C GLN A 209 -12.64 -18.37 -21.49
N CYS A 210 -13.72 -18.04 -20.77
CA CYS A 210 -14.04 -18.65 -19.48
C CYS A 210 -14.52 -20.10 -19.59
N PHE A 211 -14.84 -20.61 -20.78
CA PHE A 211 -15.29 -21.99 -20.98
C PHE A 211 -14.23 -22.79 -21.75
N HIS A 212 -13.80 -23.94 -21.22
CA HIS A 212 -12.91 -24.82 -21.97
C HIS A 212 -13.67 -25.55 -23.09
N ALA A 213 -13.10 -25.61 -24.29
CA ALA A 213 -13.67 -26.39 -25.38
C ALA A 213 -13.67 -27.89 -24.99
N ALA A 214 -14.84 -28.52 -24.98
CA ALA A 214 -14.91 -29.97 -24.78
C ALA A 214 -14.09 -30.67 -25.88
N PRO A 215 -13.35 -31.74 -25.57
CA PRO A 215 -12.67 -32.53 -26.61
C PRO A 215 -13.68 -32.99 -27.66
N SER A 216 -13.24 -33.03 -28.91
CA SER A 216 -14.02 -33.30 -30.12
C SER A 216 -14.80 -34.64 -30.16
N SER A 217 -14.71 -35.47 -29.12
CA SER A 217 -15.59 -36.61 -28.90
C SER A 217 -16.82 -36.17 -28.08
N GLY A 218 -17.86 -35.71 -28.78
CA GLY A 218 -19.09 -35.17 -28.18
C GLY A 218 -19.70 -36.05 -27.07
N ALA A 219 -19.55 -35.58 -25.82
CA ALA A 219 -20.51 -35.69 -24.71
C ALA A 219 -19.77 -35.26 -23.44
N THR A 220 -19.95 -34.00 -23.00
CA THR A 220 -19.60 -33.60 -21.63
C THR A 220 -20.52 -34.39 -20.70
N LYS A 221 -20.03 -35.45 -20.04
CA LYS A 221 -20.82 -36.32 -19.11
C LYS A 221 -21.24 -35.58 -17.82
N GLY A 222 -21.85 -34.40 -17.94
CA GLY A 222 -22.26 -33.52 -16.84
C GLY A 222 -21.13 -32.71 -16.19
N ARG A 223 -19.96 -32.59 -16.85
CA ARG A 223 -18.78 -31.86 -16.37
C ARG A 223 -18.58 -30.58 -17.19
N HIS A 224 -18.35 -29.45 -16.52
CA HIS A 224 -18.01 -28.17 -17.14
C HIS A 224 -16.73 -27.61 -16.51
N ASP A 225 -15.72 -27.34 -17.34
CA ASP A 225 -14.45 -26.76 -16.92
C ASP A 225 -14.45 -25.26 -17.25
N LEU A 226 -14.30 -24.42 -16.21
CA LEU A 226 -14.30 -22.97 -16.30
C LEU A 226 -12.90 -22.39 -16.07
N LYS A 227 -12.50 -21.48 -16.96
CA LYS A 227 -11.26 -20.71 -16.96
C LYS A 227 -11.45 -19.33 -16.33
N LEU A 228 -11.67 -19.36 -15.03
CA LEU A 228 -11.70 -18.18 -14.17
C LEU A 228 -10.38 -18.04 -13.40
N PHE A 229 -9.99 -19.06 -12.63
CA PHE A 229 -8.61 -19.26 -12.13
C PHE A 229 -8.28 -20.75 -11.89
N PHE A 230 -9.28 -21.60 -11.66
CA PHE A 230 -9.44 -23.01 -12.08
C PHE A 230 -10.81 -23.40 -11.50
N ASN A 231 -11.77 -23.96 -12.24
CA ASN A 231 -12.97 -24.51 -11.63
C ASN A 231 -13.52 -25.65 -12.49
N VAL A 232 -13.53 -26.86 -11.94
CA VAL A 232 -14.39 -27.93 -12.45
C VAL A 232 -15.68 -27.88 -11.64
N ILE A 233 -16.81 -27.76 -12.33
CA ILE A 233 -18.14 -27.84 -11.73
C ILE A 233 -18.94 -28.96 -12.40
N ASP A 234 -19.85 -29.55 -11.64
CA ASP A 234 -20.89 -30.38 -12.23
C ASP A 234 -22.07 -29.55 -12.76
N ASN A 235 -22.95 -30.19 -13.52
CA ASN A 235 -24.13 -29.58 -14.14
C ASN A 235 -25.36 -29.44 -13.23
N THR A 236 -25.20 -29.44 -11.90
CA THR A 236 -26.30 -29.19 -10.97
C THR A 236 -26.42 -27.71 -10.60
N LEU A 237 -27.64 -27.21 -10.46
CA LEU A 237 -27.95 -25.85 -10.04
C LEU A 237 -28.97 -25.87 -8.87
N PRO A 238 -29.03 -24.82 -8.03
CA PRO A 238 -29.99 -24.73 -6.95
C PRO A 238 -31.36 -24.27 -7.48
N TYR A 239 -32.40 -25.06 -7.20
CA TYR A 239 -33.79 -24.76 -7.58
C TYR A 239 -34.69 -24.66 -6.35
N HIS A 240 -35.70 -23.81 -6.44
CA HIS A 240 -36.78 -23.78 -5.46
C HIS A 240 -37.57 -25.10 -5.54
N HIS A 241 -37.75 -25.80 -4.41
CA HIS A 241 -38.39 -27.11 -4.38
C HIS A 241 -39.79 -27.14 -5.02
N ARG A 242 -40.65 -26.15 -4.70
CA ARG A 242 -42.04 -26.09 -5.19
C ARG A 242 -42.20 -25.48 -6.59
N THR A 243 -41.65 -24.29 -6.84
CA THR A 243 -41.86 -23.56 -8.10
C THR A 243 -40.96 -24.07 -9.23
N GLY A 244 -39.85 -24.73 -8.90
CA GLY A 244 -38.86 -25.15 -9.90
C GLY A 244 -38.08 -23.98 -10.53
N ALA A 245 -38.17 -22.78 -9.95
CA ALA A 245 -37.38 -21.62 -10.36
C ALA A 245 -35.90 -21.77 -9.91
N LEU A 246 -34.97 -21.20 -10.68
CA LEU A 246 -33.57 -21.11 -10.27
C LEU A 246 -33.43 -20.14 -9.09
N LEU A 247 -32.59 -20.52 -8.12
CA LEU A 247 -32.27 -19.69 -6.95
C LEU A 247 -30.92 -18.96 -7.10
N CYS A 248 -30.35 -19.00 -8.29
CA CYS A 248 -29.12 -18.36 -8.68
C CYS A 248 -29.39 -17.51 -9.95
N MET A 249 -28.39 -16.82 -10.47
CA MET A 249 -28.49 -16.05 -11.71
C MET A 249 -29.18 -16.87 -12.81
N SER A 250 -30.13 -16.23 -13.48
CA SER A 250 -30.97 -16.86 -14.50
C SER A 250 -31.14 -15.93 -15.70
N THR A 251 -31.81 -16.43 -16.74
CA THR A 251 -32.13 -15.65 -17.93
C THR A 251 -33.63 -15.65 -18.19
N THR A 252 -34.12 -14.63 -18.88
CA THR A 252 -35.47 -14.65 -19.45
C THR A 252 -35.61 -15.86 -20.40
N PRO A 253 -36.75 -16.58 -20.39
CA PRO A 253 -36.94 -17.72 -21.30
C PRO A 253 -36.87 -17.26 -22.77
N TYR A 254 -36.01 -17.91 -23.56
CA TYR A 254 -35.93 -17.68 -25.00
C TYR A 254 -36.69 -18.76 -25.77
N THR A 255 -37.28 -18.38 -26.91
CA THR A 255 -37.75 -19.33 -27.93
C THR A 255 -36.61 -19.58 -28.91
N ILE A 256 -36.21 -20.85 -29.04
CA ILE A 256 -35.23 -21.30 -30.01
C ILE A 256 -36.00 -21.96 -31.15
N ASP A 257 -35.85 -21.44 -32.37
CA ASP A 257 -36.27 -22.17 -33.58
C ASP A 257 -35.19 -23.21 -33.91
N ASP A 258 -35.51 -24.49 -33.70
CA ASP A 258 -34.63 -25.58 -34.11
C ASP A 258 -34.55 -25.65 -35.65
N CYS A 259 -33.46 -26.22 -36.19
CA CYS A 259 -33.26 -26.42 -37.63
C CYS A 259 -34.35 -27.30 -38.29
N ASP A 260 -35.14 -27.98 -37.46
CA ASP A 260 -36.18 -28.95 -37.76
C ASP A 260 -37.57 -28.28 -37.81
N GLY A 261 -37.67 -26.99 -37.49
CA GLY A 261 -38.94 -26.27 -37.35
C GLY A 261 -39.67 -26.53 -36.03
N THR A 262 -39.02 -27.19 -35.06
CA THR A 262 -39.53 -27.35 -33.69
C THR A 262 -39.13 -26.14 -32.83
N GLN A 263 -40.08 -25.57 -32.10
CA GLN A 263 -39.80 -24.51 -31.14
C GLN A 263 -39.46 -25.13 -29.78
N SER A 264 -38.22 -24.92 -29.36
CA SER A 264 -37.71 -25.29 -28.04
C SER A 264 -37.69 -24.03 -27.18
N SER A 265 -38.54 -23.96 -26.15
CA SER A 265 -38.53 -22.86 -25.18
C SER A 265 -37.76 -23.28 -23.92
N GLY A 266 -36.69 -22.56 -23.58
CA GLY A 266 -35.90 -22.86 -22.39
C GLY A 266 -34.93 -21.73 -22.00
N PRO A 267 -34.51 -21.66 -20.73
CA PRO A 267 -33.56 -20.64 -20.28
C PRO A 267 -32.14 -20.94 -20.79
N VAL A 268 -31.38 -19.88 -21.07
CA VAL A 268 -29.94 -19.97 -21.35
C VAL A 268 -29.18 -20.07 -20.02
N LEU A 269 -28.44 -21.18 -19.82
CA LEU A 269 -27.89 -21.56 -18.51
C LEU A 269 -26.41 -21.25 -18.30
N TRP A 270 -25.68 -20.83 -19.32
CA TRP A 270 -24.25 -20.51 -19.17
C TRP A 270 -23.99 -19.42 -18.11
N PRO A 271 -24.84 -18.37 -17.91
CA PRO A 271 -24.63 -17.39 -16.86
C PRO A 271 -24.71 -18.02 -15.46
N SER A 272 -25.69 -18.92 -15.25
CA SER A 272 -25.86 -19.66 -13.99
C SER A 272 -24.65 -20.54 -13.67
N PHE A 273 -24.07 -21.20 -14.69
CA PHE A 273 -22.85 -21.99 -14.51
C PHE A 273 -21.63 -21.14 -14.22
N LEU A 274 -21.51 -19.97 -14.86
CA LEU A 274 -20.42 -19.04 -14.64
C LEU A 274 -20.45 -18.49 -13.21
N GLU A 275 -21.62 -18.07 -12.73
CA GLU A 275 -21.84 -17.67 -11.35
C GLU A 275 -21.51 -18.81 -10.37
N LYS A 276 -22.00 -20.03 -10.62
CA LYS A 276 -21.67 -21.19 -9.76
C LYS A 276 -20.16 -21.41 -9.64
N GLY A 277 -19.44 -21.32 -10.76
CA GLY A 277 -17.98 -21.41 -10.76
C GLY A 277 -17.35 -20.31 -9.92
N TYR A 278 -17.79 -19.07 -10.11
CA TYR A 278 -17.31 -17.94 -9.33
C TYR A 278 -17.59 -18.09 -7.82
N MET A 279 -18.80 -18.48 -7.44
CA MET A 279 -19.17 -18.74 -6.04
C MET A 279 -18.36 -19.88 -5.42
N LYS A 280 -17.98 -20.92 -6.19
CA LYS A 280 -17.06 -21.97 -5.71
C LYS A 280 -15.69 -21.39 -5.36
N LEU A 281 -15.16 -20.48 -6.17
CA LEU A 281 -13.90 -19.78 -5.88
C LEU A 281 -14.04 -18.89 -4.62
N MET A 282 -15.17 -18.20 -4.48
CA MET A 282 -15.44 -17.28 -3.37
C MET A 282 -15.96 -17.95 -2.08
N GLY A 283 -16.06 -19.29 -2.07
CA GLY A 283 -16.34 -20.10 -0.87
C GLY A 283 -17.81 -20.52 -0.71
N GLY A 284 -18.72 -19.96 -1.48
CA GLY A 284 -20.16 -20.27 -1.49
C GLY A 284 -21.01 -19.10 -1.97
N TYR A 285 -22.31 -19.36 -2.13
CA TYR A 285 -23.33 -18.31 -2.30
C TYR A 285 -23.60 -17.55 -1.00
N ASP A 286 -23.09 -18.00 0.16
CA ASP A 286 -23.07 -17.23 1.41
C ASP A 286 -21.95 -16.16 1.44
N PHE A 287 -21.27 -15.95 0.32
CA PHE A 287 -20.31 -14.87 0.14
C PHE A 287 -21.02 -13.50 0.24
N PRO A 288 -20.53 -12.58 1.09
CA PRO A 288 -21.24 -11.34 1.44
C PRO A 288 -21.23 -10.27 0.33
N GLY A 289 -20.63 -10.55 -0.83
CA GLY A 289 -20.50 -9.62 -1.96
C GLY A 289 -19.07 -9.15 -2.20
N SER A 290 -18.78 -8.74 -3.44
CA SER A 290 -17.48 -8.21 -3.87
C SER A 290 -17.65 -6.83 -4.51
N ASN A 291 -16.65 -6.44 -5.30
CA ASN A 291 -16.69 -5.28 -6.16
C ASN A 291 -16.56 -5.77 -7.61
N SER A 292 -17.39 -5.23 -8.49
CA SER A 292 -17.39 -5.52 -9.93
C SER A 292 -16.01 -5.47 -10.60
N THR A 293 -15.07 -4.60 -10.19
CA THR A 293 -13.72 -4.63 -10.77
C THR A 293 -12.94 -5.89 -10.42
N ILE A 294 -13.18 -6.47 -9.23
CA ILE A 294 -12.58 -7.75 -8.80
C ILE A 294 -13.18 -8.88 -9.63
N ASP A 295 -14.49 -8.86 -9.82
CA ASP A 295 -15.23 -9.86 -10.57
C ASP A 295 -14.81 -9.85 -12.04
N ILE A 296 -14.84 -8.69 -12.71
CA ILE A 296 -14.43 -8.55 -14.12
C ILE A 296 -12.96 -8.94 -14.28
N HIS A 297 -12.07 -8.54 -13.36
CA HIS A 297 -10.67 -8.96 -13.40
C HIS A 297 -10.53 -10.49 -13.28
N ALA A 298 -11.32 -11.13 -12.41
CA ALA A 298 -11.33 -12.59 -12.28
C ALA A 298 -11.92 -13.31 -13.51
N LEU A 299 -12.89 -12.69 -14.19
CA LEU A 299 -13.51 -13.23 -15.41
C LEU A 299 -12.62 -13.06 -16.65
N THR A 300 -11.93 -11.93 -16.78
CA THR A 300 -11.36 -11.48 -18.05
C THR A 300 -9.85 -11.20 -18.02
N GLY A 301 -9.27 -10.99 -16.83
CA GLY A 301 -7.90 -10.49 -16.66
C GLY A 301 -7.74 -8.99 -16.98
N TRP A 302 -8.84 -8.27 -17.27
CA TRP A 302 -8.78 -6.83 -17.57
C TRP A 302 -8.39 -5.98 -16.36
N ILE A 303 -7.77 -4.82 -16.61
CA ILE A 303 -7.12 -4.00 -15.59
C ILE A 303 -8.19 -3.26 -14.76
N PRO A 304 -8.30 -3.52 -13.45
CA PRO A 304 -9.30 -2.86 -12.60
C PRO A 304 -8.86 -1.46 -12.17
N GLU A 305 -9.75 -0.47 -12.30
CA GLU A 305 -9.62 0.89 -11.77
C GLU A 305 -10.89 1.24 -10.96
N HIS A 306 -10.71 1.67 -9.71
CA HIS A 306 -11.78 2.22 -8.88
C HIS A 306 -11.62 3.73 -8.78
N ILE A 307 -12.65 4.47 -9.19
CA ILE A 307 -12.69 5.93 -9.17
C ILE A 307 -13.71 6.36 -8.11
N GLU A 308 -13.22 6.96 -7.04
CA GLU A 308 -14.05 7.48 -5.94
C GLU A 308 -14.57 8.87 -6.30
N ILE A 309 -15.88 8.97 -6.56
CA ILE A 309 -16.53 10.19 -7.06
C ILE A 309 -16.43 11.32 -6.03
N LYS A 310 -16.58 11.00 -4.75
CA LYS A 310 -16.60 11.99 -3.65
C LYS A 310 -15.19 12.39 -3.17
N SER A 311 -14.14 11.92 -3.85
CA SER A 311 -12.76 12.24 -3.46
C SER A 311 -12.41 13.71 -3.79
N PRO A 312 -11.64 14.42 -2.95
CA PRO A 312 -11.27 15.83 -3.21
C PRO A 312 -10.48 16.06 -4.51
N GLY A 313 -9.83 15.01 -5.04
CA GLY A 313 -9.06 15.06 -6.28
C GLY A 313 -9.81 14.55 -7.52
N PHE A 314 -11.10 14.29 -7.42
CA PHE A 314 -11.90 13.84 -8.55
C PHE A 314 -11.99 14.93 -9.63
N GLU A 315 -11.67 14.59 -10.88
CA GLU A 315 -11.74 15.50 -12.04
C GLU A 315 -12.91 15.07 -12.95
N PRO A 316 -14.12 15.65 -12.84
CA PRO A 316 -15.32 15.17 -13.54
C PRO A 316 -15.17 15.13 -15.06
N GLU A 317 -14.77 16.26 -15.66
CA GLU A 317 -14.67 16.42 -17.12
C GLU A 317 -13.62 15.50 -17.74
N ARG A 318 -12.48 15.38 -17.06
CA ARG A 318 -11.40 14.49 -17.50
C ARG A 318 -11.80 13.03 -17.37
N THR A 319 -12.51 12.68 -16.29
CA THR A 319 -13.01 11.33 -16.09
C THR A 319 -13.99 10.96 -17.19
N TRP A 320 -14.95 11.84 -17.51
CA TRP A 320 -15.89 11.66 -18.61
C TRP A 320 -15.16 11.38 -19.94
N ALA A 321 -14.24 12.25 -20.35
CA ALA A 321 -13.51 12.10 -21.61
C ALA A 321 -12.79 10.74 -21.70
N ARG A 322 -12.17 10.29 -20.60
CA ARG A 322 -11.50 8.99 -20.53
C ARG A 322 -12.47 7.82 -20.68
N ILE A 323 -13.54 7.80 -19.89
CA ILE A 323 -14.50 6.69 -19.91
C ILE A 323 -15.25 6.64 -21.25
N TYR A 324 -15.62 7.80 -21.81
CA TYR A 324 -16.31 7.90 -23.10
C TYR A 324 -15.45 7.35 -24.23
N ASN A 325 -14.21 7.84 -24.36
CA ASN A 325 -13.26 7.38 -25.38
C ASN A 325 -12.93 5.89 -25.21
N GLY A 326 -12.68 5.44 -23.97
CA GLY A 326 -12.40 4.04 -23.66
C GLY A 326 -13.57 3.13 -24.01
N PHE A 327 -14.78 3.51 -23.65
CA PHE A 327 -15.98 2.71 -23.89
C PHE A 327 -16.33 2.65 -25.37
N PHE A 328 -16.30 3.77 -26.08
CA PHE A 328 -16.61 3.84 -27.51
C PHE A 328 -15.61 3.05 -28.37
N SER A 329 -14.33 3.02 -27.96
CA SER A 329 -13.27 2.27 -28.65
C SER A 329 -13.19 0.79 -28.26
N GLY A 330 -14.07 0.31 -27.36
CA GLY A 330 -14.04 -1.08 -26.87
C GLY A 330 -12.81 -1.38 -25.99
N ARG A 331 -12.25 -0.36 -25.35
CA ARG A 331 -11.07 -0.44 -24.47
C ARG A 331 -11.42 -0.44 -22.99
N CYS A 332 -12.67 -0.20 -22.62
CA CYS A 332 -13.11 -0.38 -21.23
C CYS A 332 -14.58 -0.83 -21.08
N MET A 333 -14.87 -1.39 -19.90
CA MET A 333 -16.20 -1.68 -19.39
C MET A 333 -16.41 -0.91 -18.08
N LEU A 334 -17.68 -0.59 -17.77
CA LEU A 334 -18.02 0.32 -16.69
C LEU A 334 -19.18 -0.24 -15.83
N THR A 335 -19.06 -0.09 -14.53
CA THR A 335 -20.13 -0.35 -13.55
C THR A 335 -20.15 0.79 -12.53
N LEU A 336 -21.29 0.97 -11.86
CA LEU A 336 -21.50 2.00 -10.83
C LEU A 336 -21.83 1.36 -9.49
N GLY A 337 -21.42 2.01 -8.40
CA GLY A 337 -21.74 1.58 -7.03
C GLY A 337 -22.48 2.63 -6.22
N THR A 338 -23.52 2.21 -5.51
CA THR A 338 -24.21 3.02 -4.51
C THR A 338 -23.56 2.86 -3.13
N GLY A 339 -23.66 3.91 -2.31
CA GLY A 339 -23.11 3.95 -0.96
C GLY A 339 -23.83 3.09 0.08
N PRO A 340 -23.45 3.19 1.36
CA PRO A 340 -24.02 2.40 2.46
C PRO A 340 -25.45 2.83 2.84
N THR A 341 -25.99 3.90 2.25
CA THR A 341 -27.39 4.30 2.42
C THR A 341 -28.30 3.25 1.82
N GLU A 342 -29.34 2.83 2.55
CA GLU A 342 -30.25 1.73 2.16
C GLU A 342 -30.82 1.87 0.74
N TYR A 343 -31.12 3.11 0.33
CA TYR A 343 -31.56 3.43 -1.02
C TYR A 343 -30.93 4.74 -1.51
N ALA A 344 -30.69 4.82 -2.81
CA ALA A 344 -30.44 6.06 -3.54
C ALA A 344 -31.65 6.34 -4.44
N TYR A 345 -31.99 7.62 -4.62
CA TYR A 345 -33.16 8.01 -5.38
C TYR A 345 -32.76 8.86 -6.58
N TRP A 346 -33.30 8.50 -7.76
CA TRP A 346 -33.14 9.31 -8.96
C TRP A 346 -34.47 9.39 -9.72
N GLN A 347 -35.02 10.60 -9.83
CA GLN A 347 -36.28 10.91 -10.56
C GLN A 347 -37.45 9.95 -10.26
N GLY A 348 -37.59 9.50 -9.02
CA GLY A 348 -38.66 8.57 -8.60
C GLY A 348 -38.33 7.08 -8.80
N SER A 349 -37.18 6.76 -9.39
CA SER A 349 -36.57 5.43 -9.35
C SER A 349 -35.81 5.23 -8.05
N GLU A 350 -36.03 4.07 -7.44
CA GLU A 350 -35.39 3.65 -6.20
C GLU A 350 -34.28 2.67 -6.55
N LEU A 351 -33.04 3.05 -6.22
CA LEU A 351 -31.85 2.24 -6.42
C LEU A 351 -31.44 1.67 -5.06
N LEU A 352 -31.20 0.37 -5.00
CA LEU A 352 -30.65 -0.30 -3.83
C LEU A 352 -29.30 0.30 -3.42
N GLY A 353 -29.13 0.44 -2.11
CA GLY A 353 -27.86 0.75 -1.44
C GLY A 353 -26.87 -0.39 -1.49
N SER A 354 -25.58 -0.06 -1.37
CA SER A 354 -24.47 -1.03 -1.40
C SER A 354 -24.58 -2.01 -2.57
N HIS A 355 -24.99 -1.50 -3.73
CA HIS A 355 -25.34 -2.29 -4.90
C HIS A 355 -24.52 -1.88 -6.13
N SER A 356 -24.33 -2.83 -7.05
CA SER A 356 -23.57 -2.63 -8.29
C SER A 356 -24.50 -2.64 -9.50
N TYR A 357 -24.37 -1.63 -10.35
CA TYR A 357 -25.18 -1.47 -11.56
C TYR A 357 -24.31 -1.54 -12.81
N ALA A 358 -24.78 -2.26 -13.82
CA ALA A 358 -24.11 -2.36 -15.11
C ALA A 358 -24.33 -1.10 -15.95
N VAL A 359 -23.28 -0.55 -16.53
CA VAL A 359 -23.39 0.49 -17.56
C VAL A 359 -23.33 -0.18 -18.93
N ILE A 360 -24.44 -0.15 -19.65
CA ILE A 360 -24.58 -0.82 -20.95
C ILE A 360 -24.44 0.16 -22.12
N ASP A 361 -24.42 1.47 -21.88
CA ASP A 361 -24.11 2.47 -22.91
C ASP A 361 -23.58 3.77 -22.28
N VAL A 362 -22.80 4.53 -23.06
CA VAL A 362 -22.27 5.86 -22.69
C VAL A 362 -22.54 6.79 -23.87
N ARG A 363 -23.27 7.88 -23.65
CA ARG A 363 -23.75 8.75 -24.74
C ARG A 363 -23.27 10.18 -24.55
N GLU A 364 -22.84 10.78 -25.65
CA GLU A 364 -22.49 12.20 -25.74
C GLU A 364 -23.07 12.72 -27.06
N ASP A 365 -23.96 13.71 -26.96
CA ASP A 365 -24.54 14.44 -28.09
C ASP A 365 -24.57 15.94 -27.78
N GLY A 366 -23.69 16.69 -28.43
CA GLY A 366 -23.44 18.10 -28.12
C GLY A 366 -23.02 18.28 -26.66
N ASP A 367 -23.80 19.05 -25.90
CA ASP A 367 -23.57 19.30 -24.48
C ASP A 367 -24.25 18.24 -23.56
N SER A 368 -25.00 17.30 -24.13
CA SER A 368 -25.73 16.27 -23.37
C SER A 368 -24.87 15.02 -23.16
N ARG A 369 -24.69 14.62 -21.91
CA ARG A 369 -23.88 13.46 -21.49
C ARG A 369 -24.67 12.57 -20.54
N SER A 370 -24.79 11.29 -20.86
CA SER A 370 -25.56 10.34 -20.06
C SER A 370 -24.94 8.93 -20.04
N LEU A 371 -25.18 8.21 -18.95
CA LEU A 371 -24.89 6.79 -18.83
C LEU A 371 -26.20 6.01 -18.87
N VAL A 372 -26.21 4.91 -19.63
CA VAL A 372 -27.34 3.98 -19.66
C VAL A 372 -27.05 2.85 -18.68
N VAL A 373 -27.75 2.91 -17.55
CA VAL A 373 -27.58 2.04 -16.38
C VAL A 373 -28.65 0.96 -16.38
N LEU A 374 -28.24 -0.28 -16.18
CA LEU A 374 -29.12 -1.44 -16.09
C LEU A 374 -29.31 -1.84 -14.61
N ASP A 375 -30.57 -1.84 -14.19
CA ASP A 375 -31.03 -2.46 -12.96
C ASP A 375 -31.51 -3.89 -13.27
N SER A 376 -30.69 -4.88 -12.89
CA SER A 376 -30.96 -6.30 -13.12
C SER A 376 -31.73 -6.97 -11.97
N TRP A 377 -32.04 -6.21 -10.91
CA TRP A 377 -32.80 -6.70 -9.77
C TRP A 377 -34.23 -7.07 -10.18
N THR A 378 -34.67 -8.28 -9.83
CA THR A 378 -36.07 -8.69 -9.98
C THR A 378 -36.80 -8.51 -8.65
N PRO A 379 -37.76 -7.55 -8.54
CA PRO A 379 -38.55 -7.39 -7.33
C PRO A 379 -39.49 -8.59 -7.12
N SER A 380 -40.00 -8.73 -5.90
CA SER A 380 -40.94 -9.80 -5.54
C SER A 380 -42.24 -9.73 -6.35
N GLU A 381 -42.99 -10.83 -6.48
CA GLU A 381 -44.24 -10.90 -7.28
C GLU A 381 -45.28 -9.83 -6.90
N ASP A 382 -45.23 -9.29 -5.67
CA ASP A 382 -46.12 -8.27 -5.14
C ASP A 382 -45.76 -6.82 -5.58
N GLU A 383 -44.57 -6.60 -6.16
CA GLU A 383 -44.01 -5.28 -6.53
C GLU A 383 -43.88 -5.08 -8.06
N ALA A 384 -44.42 -6.01 -8.86
CA ALA A 384 -44.30 -6.04 -10.31
C ALA A 384 -45.09 -4.93 -11.02
N GLY A 385 -44.59 -3.69 -10.96
CA GLY A 385 -44.94 -2.61 -11.87
C GLY A 385 -44.11 -2.62 -13.15
N SER A 386 -44.63 -2.02 -14.23
CA SER A 386 -43.94 -1.77 -15.51
C SER A 386 -42.80 -0.72 -15.37
N LYS A 387 -41.84 -0.93 -14.46
CA LYS A 387 -40.64 -0.08 -14.36
C LYS A 387 -39.65 -0.48 -15.45
N SER A 388 -39.12 0.49 -16.18
CA SER A 388 -38.01 0.25 -17.11
C SER A 388 -36.78 -0.19 -16.32
N LYS A 389 -36.21 -1.35 -16.66
CA LYS A 389 -34.94 -1.84 -16.09
C LYS A 389 -33.73 -1.01 -16.53
N THR A 390 -33.90 -0.19 -17.56
CA THR A 390 -32.84 0.63 -18.13
C THR A 390 -33.12 2.09 -17.83
N LEU A 391 -32.16 2.74 -17.19
CA LEU A 391 -32.20 4.13 -16.76
C LEU A 391 -31.13 4.91 -17.51
N GLU A 392 -31.53 5.98 -18.19
CA GLU A 392 -30.58 6.90 -18.81
C GLU A 392 -30.34 8.08 -17.86
N ILE A 393 -29.20 8.06 -17.17
CA ILE A 393 -28.88 8.97 -16.09
C ILE A 393 -27.87 10.02 -16.60
N PRO A 394 -28.20 11.32 -16.56
CA PRO A 394 -27.26 12.38 -16.91
C PRO A 394 -25.96 12.30 -16.11
N TRP A 395 -24.83 12.67 -16.71
CA TRP A 395 -23.51 12.57 -16.06
C TRP A 395 -23.46 13.26 -14.70
N MET A 396 -24.02 14.47 -14.59
CA MET A 396 -24.05 15.20 -13.32
C MET A 396 -24.86 14.48 -12.24
N ASP A 397 -25.96 13.85 -12.62
CA ASP A 397 -26.81 13.07 -11.70
C ASP A 397 -26.09 11.79 -11.26
N VAL A 398 -25.31 11.15 -12.14
CA VAL A 398 -24.46 10.01 -11.78
C VAL A 398 -23.49 10.39 -10.65
N LEU A 399 -22.87 11.58 -10.75
CA LEU A 399 -21.93 12.08 -9.75
C LEU A 399 -22.61 12.40 -8.41
N GLU A 400 -23.91 12.68 -8.41
CA GLU A 400 -24.69 12.93 -7.21
C GLU A 400 -25.11 11.62 -6.55
N VAL A 401 -25.69 10.70 -7.33
CA VAL A 401 -26.37 9.48 -6.89
C VAL A 401 -25.41 8.35 -6.50
N PHE A 402 -24.28 8.20 -7.20
CA PHE A 402 -23.34 7.10 -6.99
C PHE A 402 -22.10 7.55 -6.22
N ASP A 403 -21.46 6.60 -5.54
CA ASP A 403 -20.25 6.84 -4.74
C ASP A 403 -18.96 6.45 -5.49
N GLY A 404 -19.05 5.47 -6.40
CA GLY A 404 -17.91 4.94 -7.13
C GLY A 404 -18.22 4.59 -8.57
N ILE A 405 -17.24 4.84 -9.45
CA ILE A 405 -17.18 4.33 -10.82
C ILE A 405 -16.11 3.25 -10.87
N TYR A 406 -16.48 2.10 -11.41
CA TYR A 406 -15.64 0.92 -11.50
C TYR A 406 -15.36 0.66 -12.98
N VAL A 407 -14.10 0.83 -13.36
CA VAL A 407 -13.66 0.69 -14.75
C VAL A 407 -12.80 -0.54 -14.89
N SER A 408 -13.00 -1.31 -15.95
CA SER A 408 -12.11 -2.40 -16.34
C SER A 408 -11.53 -2.10 -17.72
N TRP A 409 -10.20 -1.97 -17.81
CA TRP A 409 -9.49 -1.61 -19.04
C TRP A 409 -8.89 -2.81 -19.75
N ASP A 410 -8.98 -2.82 -21.08
CA ASP A 410 -8.39 -3.84 -21.93
C ASP A 410 -6.85 -3.77 -21.85
N PRO A 411 -6.16 -4.81 -21.35
CA PRO A 411 -4.71 -4.82 -21.23
C PRO A 411 -4.00 -4.76 -22.59
N SER A 412 -4.69 -5.13 -23.70
CA SER A 412 -4.12 -5.06 -25.05
C SER A 412 -3.96 -3.63 -25.58
N MET A 413 -4.40 -2.62 -24.83
CA MET A 413 -4.06 -1.22 -25.12
C MET A 413 -2.56 -0.93 -24.90
N TRP A 414 -1.85 -1.78 -24.16
CA TRP A 414 -0.44 -1.61 -23.82
C TRP A 414 0.46 -2.55 -24.61
N GLU A 415 1.61 -2.04 -25.05
CA GLU A 415 2.58 -2.83 -25.83
C GLU A 415 3.57 -3.57 -24.94
N ASN A 416 3.92 -2.96 -23.81
CA ASN A 416 4.87 -3.52 -22.86
C ASN A 416 4.15 -3.86 -21.55
N GLN A 417 4.34 -5.10 -21.10
CA GLN A 417 3.85 -5.59 -19.82
C GLN A 417 4.95 -6.34 -19.07
N LEU A 418 5.09 -6.09 -17.77
CA LEU A 418 5.97 -6.84 -16.89
C LEU A 418 5.25 -7.30 -15.65
N ASN A 419 5.54 -8.54 -15.25
CA ASN A 419 4.97 -9.15 -14.05
C ASN A 419 6.07 -9.45 -13.03
N PHE A 420 5.74 -9.26 -11.76
CA PHE A 420 6.53 -9.70 -10.62
C PHE A 420 5.61 -10.30 -9.56
N HIS A 421 5.93 -11.48 -9.06
CA HIS A 421 5.22 -12.14 -7.98
C HIS A 421 6.08 -12.12 -6.71
N GLY A 422 5.48 -11.67 -5.61
CA GLY A 422 6.16 -11.53 -4.33
C GLY A 422 5.36 -12.14 -3.19
N MET A 423 5.98 -12.21 -2.01
CA MET A 423 5.32 -12.64 -0.79
C MET A 423 5.70 -11.73 0.37
N TRP A 424 4.69 -11.21 1.07
CA TRP A 424 4.87 -10.59 2.38
C TRP A 424 4.98 -11.71 3.42
N LYS A 425 5.97 -11.62 4.31
CA LYS A 425 6.23 -12.60 5.37
C LYS A 425 6.54 -11.84 6.66
N ARG A 426 5.76 -12.06 7.71
CA ARG A 426 5.97 -11.44 9.02
C ARG A 426 6.89 -12.32 9.88
N ARG A 427 8.16 -11.96 10.06
CA ARG A 427 9.12 -12.69 10.92
C ARG A 427 9.23 -12.03 12.30
N GLY A 428 8.27 -12.32 13.18
CA GLY A 428 8.25 -11.81 14.56
C GLY A 428 7.48 -10.50 14.72
N GLU A 429 7.36 -10.00 15.97
CA GLU A 429 6.55 -8.82 16.33
C GLU A 429 7.09 -7.49 15.76
N ASP A 430 8.33 -7.48 15.28
CA ASP A 430 9.11 -6.28 14.97
C ASP A 430 9.50 -6.18 13.48
N ASP A 431 8.92 -7.02 12.61
CA ASP A 431 9.40 -7.22 11.25
C ASP A 431 8.79 -6.26 10.22
N GLN A 432 9.66 -5.71 9.38
CA GLN A 432 9.39 -4.83 8.24
C GLN A 432 8.70 -5.57 7.06
N GLY A 433 8.29 -6.82 7.26
CA GLY A 433 7.77 -7.76 6.26
C GLY A 433 6.48 -7.32 5.56
N ASN A 434 5.90 -6.20 5.98
CA ASN A 434 4.65 -5.65 5.48
C ASN A 434 4.82 -4.67 4.33
N THR A 435 6.04 -4.31 3.90
CA THR A 435 6.27 -3.45 2.74
C THR A 435 7.43 -3.95 1.89
N ARG A 436 7.27 -3.92 0.57
CA ARG A 436 8.25 -4.37 -0.42
C ARG A 436 8.54 -3.24 -1.40
N HIS A 437 9.80 -3.09 -1.76
CA HIS A 437 10.27 -2.10 -2.73
C HIS A 437 10.71 -2.81 -4.02
N LEU A 438 10.18 -2.36 -5.14
CA LEU A 438 10.57 -2.76 -6.49
C LEU A 438 11.01 -1.52 -7.24
N GLN A 439 11.93 -1.71 -8.19
CA GLN A 439 12.34 -0.65 -9.09
C GLN A 439 11.98 -1.05 -10.52
N LEU A 440 11.31 -0.15 -11.24
CA LEU A 440 10.98 -0.30 -12.65
C LEU A 440 11.79 0.74 -13.44
N LEU A 441 12.57 0.30 -14.41
CA LEU A 441 13.28 1.18 -15.34
C LEU A 441 12.40 1.39 -16.57
N PHE A 442 12.41 2.61 -17.11
CA PHE A 442 11.68 2.94 -18.35
C PHE A 442 12.56 3.76 -19.28
N GLU A 443 12.37 3.56 -20.58
CA GLU A 443 13.06 4.27 -21.65
C GLU A 443 12.08 4.60 -22.78
N ALA A 444 12.18 5.82 -23.31
CA ALA A 444 11.38 6.28 -24.44
C ALA A 444 11.79 5.50 -25.68
N GLU A 445 10.81 4.93 -26.37
CA GLU A 445 10.99 4.59 -27.77
C GLU A 445 10.72 5.85 -28.59
N TYR A 446 11.55 6.12 -29.59
CA TYR A 446 11.37 7.26 -30.49
C TYR A 446 10.07 7.06 -31.29
N ARG A 447 8.96 7.57 -30.76
CA ARG A 447 7.68 7.68 -31.47
C ARG A 447 7.61 9.09 -32.02
N GLY A 448 7.60 9.21 -33.34
CA GLY A 448 7.38 10.48 -34.01
C GLY A 448 6.08 11.12 -33.54
N ASP A 449 6.13 12.43 -33.30
CA ASP A 449 5.06 13.43 -33.13
C ASP A 449 3.64 12.88 -32.90
N MET A 450 3.45 12.12 -31.81
CA MET A 450 2.14 11.95 -31.20
C MET A 450 2.00 13.14 -30.25
N GLY A 451 0.91 13.90 -30.42
CA GLY A 451 0.69 15.20 -29.78
C GLY A 451 0.76 15.19 -28.25
N ASP A 452 0.42 16.34 -27.67
CA ASP A 452 0.63 16.76 -26.27
C ASP A 452 -0.02 15.90 -25.15
N GLU A 453 -0.43 14.66 -25.41
CA GLU A 453 -0.97 13.77 -24.37
C GLU A 453 0.13 13.26 -23.43
N PRO A 454 -0.09 13.31 -22.10
CA PRO A 454 0.88 12.87 -21.13
C PRO A 454 1.03 11.35 -21.17
N ASP A 455 2.26 10.88 -21.33
CA ASP A 455 2.62 9.46 -21.27
C ASP A 455 2.41 8.91 -19.86
N GLU A 456 1.79 7.73 -19.73
CA GLU A 456 1.46 7.13 -18.45
C GLU A 456 2.04 5.71 -18.32
N ILE A 457 2.56 5.40 -17.13
CA ILE A 457 2.92 4.04 -16.72
C ILE A 457 1.96 3.61 -15.62
N TRP A 458 1.32 2.45 -15.81
CA TRP A 458 0.32 1.91 -14.89
C TRP A 458 0.90 0.74 -14.11
N ILE A 459 0.75 0.77 -12.78
CA ILE A 459 1.21 -0.27 -11.86
C ILE A 459 0.01 -0.86 -11.14
N LEU A 460 -0.32 -2.11 -11.44
CA LEU A 460 -1.38 -2.88 -10.79
C LEU A 460 -0.78 -3.78 -9.71
N LEU A 461 -1.13 -3.53 -8.45
CA LEU A 461 -0.88 -4.45 -7.34
C LEU A 461 -2.11 -5.35 -7.15
N THR A 462 -1.90 -6.66 -7.16
CA THR A 462 -2.92 -7.68 -6.90
C THR A 462 -2.50 -8.55 -5.73
N ARG A 463 -3.26 -8.55 -4.64
CA ARG A 463 -3.11 -9.52 -3.54
C ARG A 463 -3.66 -10.87 -3.98
N HIS A 464 -2.93 -11.95 -3.69
CA HIS A 464 -3.44 -13.31 -3.91
C HIS A 464 -4.54 -13.65 -2.91
N LEU A 465 -5.60 -14.32 -3.37
CA LEU A 465 -6.65 -14.82 -2.50
C LEU A 465 -6.14 -16.02 -1.70
N TYR A 466 -6.53 -16.10 -0.42
CA TYR A 466 -6.26 -17.26 0.43
C TYR A 466 -7.51 -17.67 1.21
N LYS A 467 -8.12 -16.72 1.91
CA LYS A 467 -9.41 -16.87 2.59
C LYS A 467 -10.31 -15.70 2.24
N THR A 468 -11.35 -15.98 1.48
CA THR A 468 -12.25 -14.95 0.94
C THR A 468 -13.23 -14.38 1.98
N ASN A 469 -13.41 -15.08 3.11
CA ASN A 469 -14.21 -14.59 4.23
C ASN A 469 -13.44 -13.62 5.18
N GLN A 470 -12.16 -13.35 4.93
CA GLN A 470 -11.37 -12.42 5.72
C GLN A 470 -11.45 -11.00 5.14
N THR A 471 -12.16 -10.12 5.83
CA THR A 471 -12.38 -8.72 5.39
C THR A 471 -11.42 -7.72 6.04
N SER A 472 -10.58 -8.15 6.98
CA SER A 472 -9.65 -7.32 7.76
C SER A 472 -8.23 -7.28 7.17
N GLU A 473 -8.12 -7.42 5.86
CA GLU A 473 -6.86 -7.41 5.13
C GLU A 473 -6.82 -6.25 4.14
N TYR A 474 -5.76 -5.46 4.19
CA TYR A 474 -5.60 -4.22 3.45
C TYR A 474 -4.28 -4.21 2.69
N ILE A 475 -4.28 -3.65 1.48
CA ILE A 475 -3.09 -3.43 0.67
C ILE A 475 -2.97 -1.97 0.22
N SER A 476 -1.75 -1.57 -0.10
CA SER A 476 -1.44 -0.23 -0.64
C SER A 476 -0.31 -0.34 -1.66
N ALA A 477 -0.40 0.44 -2.74
CA ALA A 477 0.69 0.64 -3.69
C ALA A 477 1.04 2.13 -3.78
N LYS A 478 2.33 2.46 -3.66
CA LYS A 478 2.86 3.80 -3.87
C LYS A 478 3.90 3.74 -4.98
N VAL A 479 3.86 4.70 -5.91
CA VAL A 479 4.83 4.79 -7.00
C VAL A 479 5.42 6.20 -7.01
N ASP A 480 6.73 6.29 -6.91
CA ASP A 480 7.47 7.55 -6.96
C ASP A 480 8.42 7.52 -8.17
N ILE A 481 8.51 8.62 -8.91
CA ILE A 481 9.53 8.79 -9.97
C ILE A 481 10.88 9.06 -9.28
N GLU A 482 11.91 8.27 -9.62
CA GLU A 482 13.27 8.55 -9.17
C GLU A 482 13.87 9.63 -10.07
N ASP A 483 14.02 10.84 -9.52
CA ASP A 483 14.71 11.94 -10.20
C ASP A 483 16.19 11.60 -10.42
N VAL A 484 16.53 11.12 -11.62
CA VAL A 484 17.93 10.98 -12.06
C VAL A 484 18.47 12.33 -12.59
N LEU A 485 17.60 13.32 -12.87
CA LEU A 485 17.95 14.57 -13.56
C LEU A 485 17.55 15.88 -12.84
N ALA A 486 16.90 15.86 -11.68
CA ALA A 486 16.61 17.08 -10.90
C ALA A 486 17.85 17.68 -10.19
N SER A 487 19.06 17.30 -10.60
CA SER A 487 20.31 17.91 -10.14
C SER A 487 20.65 19.22 -10.87
N GLN A 488 19.89 19.64 -11.90
CA GLN A 488 20.24 20.84 -12.68
C GLN A 488 19.15 21.90 -12.94
N MET A 489 17.86 21.69 -12.68
CA MET A 489 16.87 22.77 -12.88
C MET A 489 15.59 22.58 -12.03
N SER A 490 15.53 23.25 -10.87
CA SER A 490 14.34 23.94 -10.32
C SER A 490 14.60 24.35 -8.87
N SER A 491 14.73 25.66 -8.66
CA SER A 491 14.92 26.31 -7.36
C SER A 491 13.58 26.66 -6.68
N SER A 492 12.55 25.86 -6.88
CA SER A 492 11.27 26.00 -6.18
C SER A 492 10.74 24.60 -5.87
N VAL A 493 11.03 24.12 -4.67
CA VAL A 493 10.43 22.90 -4.13
C VAL A 493 8.95 23.21 -3.91
N ASP A 494 8.10 22.82 -4.84
CA ASP A 494 6.65 22.72 -4.61
C ASP A 494 6.44 21.64 -3.54
N LEU A 495 6.23 22.09 -2.29
CA LEU A 495 5.92 21.24 -1.14
C LEU A 495 4.63 20.42 -1.33
N ASP A 496 3.84 20.75 -2.35
CA ASP A 496 2.55 20.11 -2.66
C ASP A 496 2.66 18.87 -3.56
N ARG A 497 3.80 18.61 -4.24
CA ARG A 497 3.82 17.60 -5.33
C ARG A 497 4.29 16.19 -4.98
N VAL A 498 4.60 15.86 -3.73
CA VAL A 498 4.87 14.46 -3.37
C VAL A 498 4.25 14.13 -2.01
N ALA A 499 2.95 13.88 -2.04
CA ALA A 499 2.27 13.18 -0.95
C ALA A 499 1.03 12.45 -1.45
N VAL A 500 1.23 11.25 -1.98
CA VAL A 500 0.19 10.23 -1.89
C VAL A 500 0.89 8.96 -1.44
N LYS A 501 0.76 8.65 -0.15
CA LYS A 501 0.80 7.25 0.26
C LYS A 501 -0.30 6.56 -0.54
N GLY A 502 -0.05 5.37 -1.09
CA GLY A 502 -1.15 4.53 -1.54
C GLY A 502 -2.18 4.42 -0.42
N THR A 503 -3.42 4.78 -0.70
CA THR A 503 -4.50 4.62 0.27
C THR A 503 -4.63 3.11 0.55
N TYR A 504 -4.57 2.71 1.82
CA TYR A 504 -4.83 1.31 2.15
C TYR A 504 -6.28 1.01 1.83
N THR A 505 -6.50 -0.04 1.04
CA THR A 505 -7.83 -0.52 0.68
C THR A 505 -7.93 -2.00 0.99
N ASN A 506 -9.14 -2.45 1.33
CA ASN A 506 -9.48 -3.86 1.48
C ASN A 506 -9.77 -4.55 0.15
N SER A 507 -9.76 -3.80 -0.97
CA SER A 507 -9.79 -4.37 -2.32
C SER A 507 -8.61 -5.31 -2.57
N THR A 508 -8.82 -6.32 -3.41
CA THR A 508 -7.74 -7.22 -3.86
C THR A 508 -6.78 -6.54 -4.83
N HIS A 509 -7.18 -5.41 -5.42
CA HIS A 509 -6.44 -4.69 -6.45
C HIS A 509 -6.25 -3.21 -6.10
N VAL A 510 -5.06 -2.68 -6.40
CA VAL A 510 -4.73 -1.25 -6.37
C VAL A 510 -4.03 -0.88 -7.66
N LEU A 511 -4.62 0.04 -8.42
CA LEU A 511 -4.01 0.61 -9.62
C LEU A 511 -3.39 1.97 -9.29
N ALA A 512 -2.08 2.09 -9.49
CA ALA A 512 -1.36 3.36 -9.41
C ALA A 512 -0.97 3.81 -10.82
N ARG A 513 -1.34 5.03 -11.19
CA ARG A 513 -1.06 5.63 -12.48
C ARG A 513 -0.04 6.73 -12.33
N THR A 514 1.07 6.63 -13.05
CA THR A 514 2.18 7.59 -12.97
C THR A 514 2.34 8.28 -14.31
N ARG A 515 2.17 9.61 -14.34
CA ARG A 515 2.45 10.41 -15.52
C ARG A 515 3.94 10.68 -15.62
N ILE A 516 4.49 10.36 -16.78
CA ILE A 516 5.89 10.61 -17.10
C ILE A 516 5.95 11.92 -17.89
N PRO A 517 6.71 12.93 -17.43
CA PRO A 517 6.91 14.15 -18.20
C PRO A 517 7.46 13.83 -19.60
N THR A 518 6.93 14.46 -20.64
CA THR A 518 7.37 14.24 -22.02
C THR A 518 8.86 14.55 -22.22
N THR A 519 9.41 15.46 -21.42
CA THR A 519 10.85 15.79 -21.39
C THR A 519 11.73 14.67 -20.85
N GLN A 520 11.17 13.73 -20.08
CA GLN A 520 11.92 12.64 -19.46
C GLN A 520 11.96 11.43 -20.41
N GLN A 521 13.09 11.28 -21.11
CA GLN A 521 13.29 10.17 -22.04
C GLN A 521 13.51 8.84 -21.32
N SER A 522 14.20 8.82 -20.18
CA SER A 522 14.39 7.60 -19.40
C SER A 522 14.38 7.89 -17.90
N GLY A 523 14.20 6.84 -17.11
CA GLY A 523 14.20 6.97 -15.66
C GLY A 523 13.89 5.67 -14.94
N ALA A 524 13.64 5.80 -13.65
CA ALA A 524 13.21 4.69 -12.81
C ALA A 524 11.99 5.10 -11.98
N LEU A 525 11.09 4.16 -11.74
CA LEU A 525 10.01 4.26 -10.77
C LEU A 525 10.35 3.39 -9.56
N SER A 526 10.23 3.96 -8.37
CA SER A 526 10.26 3.26 -7.10
C SER A 526 8.84 2.86 -6.71
N ILE A 527 8.56 1.56 -6.69
CA ILE A 527 7.25 0.98 -6.40
C ILE A 527 7.29 0.36 -5.00
N PHE A 528 6.45 0.84 -4.09
CA PHE A 528 6.30 0.31 -2.74
C PHE A 528 4.94 -0.35 -2.59
N VAL A 529 4.94 -1.63 -2.26
CA VAL A 529 3.71 -2.41 -2.06
C VAL A 529 3.64 -2.93 -0.64
N SER A 530 2.52 -2.65 0.01
CA SER A 530 2.35 -2.90 1.43
C SER A 530 1.12 -3.77 1.70
N TYR A 531 1.20 -4.56 2.77
CA TYR A 531 0.12 -5.39 3.29
C TYR A 531 -0.06 -5.17 4.78
N ASP A 532 -1.30 -5.05 5.21
CA ASP A 532 -1.71 -5.03 6.61
C ASP A 532 -2.90 -5.97 6.81
N GLY A 533 -2.69 -7.04 7.56
CA GLY A 533 -3.73 -8.01 7.82
C GLY A 533 -3.27 -9.12 8.76
N PRO A 534 -4.19 -10.01 9.15
CA PRO A 534 -3.91 -11.10 10.08
C PRO A 534 -2.98 -12.19 9.53
N SER A 535 -2.81 -12.29 8.20
CA SER A 535 -2.02 -13.38 7.60
C SER A 535 -0.53 -13.15 7.80
N SER A 536 0.15 -14.15 8.37
CA SER A 536 1.61 -14.10 8.56
C SER A 536 2.39 -14.21 7.25
N GLU A 537 1.79 -14.80 6.22
CA GLU A 537 2.36 -14.93 4.89
C GLU A 537 1.25 -14.83 3.83
N ILE A 538 1.40 -13.89 2.90
CA ILE A 538 0.43 -13.66 1.83
C ILE A 538 1.15 -13.28 0.52
N GLY A 539 0.70 -13.88 -0.59
CA GLY A 539 1.27 -13.65 -1.93
C GLY A 539 0.69 -12.41 -2.58
N TYR A 540 1.43 -11.83 -3.53
CA TYR A 540 0.96 -10.73 -4.36
C TYR A 540 1.62 -10.75 -5.74
N SER A 541 1.03 -10.00 -6.66
CA SER A 541 1.58 -9.72 -7.98
C SER A 541 1.61 -8.22 -8.23
N VAL A 542 2.66 -7.74 -8.88
CA VAL A 542 2.78 -6.38 -9.41
C VAL A 542 2.91 -6.49 -10.91
N THR A 543 2.00 -5.86 -11.64
CA THR A 543 2.02 -5.80 -13.09
C THR A 543 2.21 -4.36 -13.53
N ALA A 544 3.24 -4.10 -14.33
CA ALA A 544 3.49 -2.80 -14.94
C ALA A 544 3.04 -2.82 -16.41
N TYR A 545 2.31 -1.80 -16.83
CA TYR A 545 1.84 -1.58 -18.20
C TYR A 545 2.36 -0.24 -18.72
N SER A 546 2.84 -0.22 -19.96
CA SER A 546 3.52 0.95 -20.51
C SER A 546 3.53 0.94 -22.05
N HIS A 547 3.44 2.12 -22.66
CA HIS A 547 3.76 2.32 -24.09
C HIS A 547 5.27 2.48 -24.32
N ARG A 548 6.04 2.75 -23.26
CA ARG A 548 7.51 2.75 -23.25
C ARG A 548 8.08 1.35 -23.00
N THR A 549 9.31 1.13 -23.46
CA THR A 549 10.10 -0.02 -23.02
C THR A 549 10.29 0.05 -21.51
N ILE A 550 10.00 -1.05 -20.82
CA ILE A 550 10.15 -1.17 -19.36
C ILE A 550 10.97 -2.41 -19.01
N SER A 551 11.69 -2.35 -17.89
CA SER A 551 12.41 -3.50 -17.32
C SER A 551 12.48 -3.43 -15.79
N TRP A 552 12.52 -4.57 -15.11
CA TRP A 552 12.72 -4.57 -13.66
C TRP A 552 14.18 -4.22 -13.32
N GLY A 553 14.38 -3.30 -12.39
CA GLY A 553 15.67 -3.00 -11.76
C GLY A 553 16.14 -4.15 -10.87
N LYS A 554 16.66 -5.22 -11.48
CA LYS A 554 17.12 -6.44 -10.78
C LYS A 554 18.36 -6.21 -9.92
N SER A 555 19.03 -5.07 -10.12
CA SER A 555 20.23 -4.68 -9.39
C SER A 555 19.95 -3.46 -8.52
N ALA A 556 19.01 -3.59 -7.58
CA ALA A 556 18.98 -2.67 -6.45
C ALA A 556 20.25 -2.93 -5.63
N VAL A 557 21.31 -2.18 -5.92
CA VAL A 557 22.53 -2.20 -5.12
C VAL A 557 22.11 -1.77 -3.72
N LYS A 558 21.98 -2.74 -2.81
CA LYS A 558 21.75 -2.44 -1.40
C LYS A 558 22.84 -1.47 -0.98
N PRO A 559 22.50 -0.25 -0.52
CA PRO A 559 23.52 0.70 -0.13
C PRO A 559 24.43 0.05 0.92
N PRO A 560 25.76 0.14 0.77
CA PRO A 560 26.72 -0.58 1.61
C PRO A 560 26.65 -0.20 3.08
N PHE A 561 26.07 0.96 3.41
CA PHE A 561 25.88 1.42 4.77
C PHE A 561 24.39 1.55 5.07
N SER A 562 23.92 0.79 6.05
CA SER A 562 22.53 0.81 6.52
C SER A 562 22.54 0.84 8.05
N THR A 563 21.82 1.79 8.64
CA THR A 563 21.61 1.88 10.09
C THR A 563 20.12 1.95 10.38
N THR A 564 19.63 1.14 11.33
CA THR A 564 18.23 1.17 11.77
C THR A 564 18.19 1.50 13.26
N VAL A 565 17.34 2.46 13.63
CA VAL A 565 17.04 2.80 15.01
C VAL A 565 15.55 2.58 15.29
N LYS A 566 15.22 2.16 16.50
CA LYS A 566 13.84 1.99 16.98
C LYS A 566 13.56 3.02 18.06
N GLY A 567 12.33 3.49 18.13
CA GLY A 567 11.89 4.46 19.12
C GLY A 567 10.38 4.46 19.28
N SER A 568 9.86 5.42 20.03
CA SER A 568 8.42 5.61 20.19
C SER A 568 8.07 7.09 20.37
N PHE A 569 6.92 7.46 19.80
CA PHE A 569 6.19 8.66 20.15
C PHE A 569 5.45 8.40 21.46
N ILE A 570 5.84 9.14 22.50
CA ILE A 570 5.25 9.17 23.83
C ILE A 570 4.81 10.59 24.16
N LEU A 571 4.04 10.76 25.23
CA LEU A 571 3.50 12.07 25.64
C LEU A 571 4.58 13.17 25.77
N LYS A 572 5.82 12.81 26.10
CA LYS A 572 6.92 13.76 26.29
C LYS A 572 7.65 14.18 25.00
N ASN A 573 7.57 13.39 23.93
CA ASN A 573 8.31 13.63 22.69
C ASN A 573 7.44 13.62 21.42
N SER A 574 6.12 13.42 21.52
CA SER A 574 5.22 13.62 20.39
C SER A 574 4.94 15.10 20.24
N GLY A 575 5.78 15.81 19.47
CA GLY A 575 5.77 17.27 19.36
C GLY A 575 4.75 17.82 18.38
N GLY A 576 4.16 16.96 17.53
CA GLY A 576 3.27 17.37 16.44
C GLY A 576 4.02 17.92 15.23
N ASN A 577 3.31 18.59 14.33
CA ASN A 577 3.88 19.21 13.14
C ASN A 577 4.56 20.57 13.42
N CYS A 578 5.24 21.14 12.42
CA CYS A 578 6.06 22.35 12.57
C CYS A 578 5.30 23.62 13.00
N THR A 579 3.96 23.62 12.95
CA THR A 579 3.13 24.72 13.47
C THR A 579 2.84 24.60 14.98
N CYS A 580 3.14 23.45 15.58
CA CYS A 580 2.93 23.21 17.01
C CYS A 580 4.09 23.79 17.85
N PRO A 581 3.81 24.46 18.98
CA PRO A 581 4.84 24.96 19.90
C PRO A 581 5.61 23.87 20.62
N SER A 582 5.19 22.61 20.47
CA SER A 582 5.87 21.41 20.97
C SER A 582 6.75 20.75 19.91
N TYR A 583 6.86 21.27 18.68
CA TYR A 583 7.60 20.63 17.60
C TYR A 583 9.04 20.26 17.96
N MET A 584 9.71 21.11 18.74
CA MET A 584 11.07 20.89 19.23
C MET A 584 11.26 19.64 20.08
N THR A 585 10.20 19.10 20.69
CA THR A 585 10.28 17.90 21.54
C THR A 585 10.26 16.59 20.74
N ASN A 586 9.97 16.66 19.44
CA ASN A 586 10.03 15.51 18.55
C ASN A 586 11.37 14.76 18.66
N PRO A 587 11.39 13.43 18.42
CA PRO A 587 12.64 12.68 18.30
C PRO A 587 13.51 13.29 17.20
N GLN A 588 14.76 13.60 17.56
CA GLN A 588 15.74 14.15 16.63
C GLN A 588 17.01 13.30 16.68
N TYR A 589 17.66 13.14 15.53
CA TYR A 589 18.87 12.35 15.38
C TYR A 589 19.92 13.13 14.60
N HIS A 590 21.15 13.12 15.09
CA HIS A 590 22.32 13.60 14.39
C HIS A 590 22.71 12.57 13.33
N LEU A 591 22.60 12.95 12.07
CA LEU A 591 23.05 12.19 10.92
C LEU A 591 24.36 12.77 10.40
N ARG A 592 25.45 12.03 10.54
CA ARG A 592 26.75 12.38 9.97
C ARG A 592 27.01 11.57 8.71
N VAL A 593 27.16 12.26 7.58
CA VAL A 593 27.56 11.66 6.30
C VAL A 593 29.07 11.87 6.13
N HIS A 594 29.82 10.77 6.07
CA HIS A 594 31.28 10.84 5.92
C HIS A 594 31.68 11.06 4.46
N PRO A 595 32.81 11.76 4.20
CA PRO A 595 33.32 11.92 2.85
C PRO A 595 33.71 10.57 2.22
N SER A 596 33.58 10.51 0.90
CA SER A 596 34.01 9.34 0.12
C SER A 596 35.54 9.23 0.13
N LYS A 597 36.06 8.01 -0.04
CA LYS A 597 37.50 7.79 -0.21
C LYS A 597 38.05 8.41 -1.51
N ARG A 598 37.17 8.75 -2.46
CA ARG A 598 37.55 9.26 -3.80
C ARG A 598 37.55 10.79 -3.88
N SER A 599 36.66 11.49 -3.18
CA SER A 599 36.57 12.97 -3.18
C SER A 599 35.77 13.49 -1.98
N GLN A 600 36.15 14.67 -1.46
CA GLN A 600 35.41 15.36 -0.40
C GLN A 600 34.11 16.01 -0.88
N ASN A 601 34.01 16.36 -2.17
CA ASN A 601 32.83 17.01 -2.75
C ASN A 601 31.85 16.03 -3.41
N GLU A 602 32.11 14.72 -3.30
CA GLU A 602 31.22 13.69 -3.82
C GLU A 602 29.97 13.60 -2.94
N LYS A 603 28.79 13.77 -3.55
CA LYS A 603 27.52 13.59 -2.85
C LYS A 603 27.25 12.10 -2.64
N SER A 604 26.69 11.76 -1.49
CA SER A 604 26.21 10.42 -1.18
C SER A 604 24.70 10.33 -1.39
N ASN A 605 24.25 9.29 -2.08
CA ASN A 605 22.83 8.95 -2.13
C ASN A 605 22.37 8.45 -0.76
N VAL A 606 21.55 9.22 -0.06
CA VAL A 606 21.02 8.90 1.27
C VAL A 606 19.51 8.73 1.18
N THR A 607 19.00 7.66 1.79
CA THR A 607 17.58 7.35 1.89
C THR A 607 17.17 7.13 3.33
N LEU A 608 16.15 7.84 3.80
CA LEU A 608 15.56 7.66 5.11
C LEU A 608 14.17 7.05 4.94
N SER A 609 13.90 5.96 5.67
CA SER A 609 12.60 5.27 5.67
C SER A 609 12.14 5.08 7.11
N MET A 610 11.01 5.68 7.44
CA MET A 610 10.37 5.56 8.74
C MET A 610 9.10 4.71 8.60
N HIS A 611 8.87 3.83 9.57
CA HIS A 611 7.68 2.98 9.65
C HIS A 611 7.09 3.02 11.06
N THR A 612 5.77 3.01 11.17
CA THR A 612 4.97 3.03 12.40
C THR A 612 3.62 2.32 12.17
N SER A 613 2.70 2.37 13.15
CA SER A 613 1.33 1.87 12.97
C SER A 613 0.58 2.62 11.87
N LYS A 614 -0.32 1.95 11.15
CA LYS A 614 -1.06 2.54 10.02
C LYS A 614 -1.89 3.78 10.38
N ASP A 615 -2.26 3.94 11.65
CA ASP A 615 -3.13 5.03 12.10
C ASP A 615 -2.35 6.29 12.49
N ILE A 616 -1.02 6.24 12.44
CA ILE A 616 -0.15 7.35 12.83
C ILE A 616 0.37 8.07 11.58
N PRO A 617 -0.07 9.32 11.32
CA PRO A 617 0.44 10.14 10.23
C PRO A 617 1.82 10.68 10.61
N ILE A 618 2.85 10.34 9.84
CA ILE A 618 4.26 10.67 10.12
C ILE A 618 4.94 11.45 9.00
N ASN A 619 6.00 12.17 9.37
CA ASN A 619 6.89 12.89 8.48
C ASN A 619 8.35 12.72 8.92
N VAL A 620 9.26 12.65 7.94
CA VAL A 620 10.71 12.69 8.12
C VAL A 620 11.26 13.96 7.46
N THR A 621 11.87 14.82 8.26
CA THR A 621 12.52 16.05 7.78
C THR A 621 14.00 16.02 8.14
N VAL A 622 14.88 16.41 7.21
CA VAL A 622 16.33 16.53 7.43
C VAL A 622 16.75 17.96 7.16
N VAL A 623 17.49 18.54 8.10
CA VAL A 623 17.95 19.94 8.03
C VAL A 623 19.46 20.06 8.22
N TRP A 624 20.02 21.15 7.69
CA TRP A 624 21.40 21.54 7.92
C TRP A 624 21.54 22.32 9.24
N SER A 625 21.73 21.61 10.35
CA SER A 625 21.86 22.22 11.69
C SER A 625 23.09 21.72 12.46
N GLN A 626 24.13 21.27 11.75
CA GLN A 626 25.39 20.77 12.34
C GLN A 626 25.21 19.60 13.33
N GLY A 627 24.08 18.88 13.26
CA GLY A 627 23.76 17.81 14.20
C GLY A 627 23.19 18.29 15.55
N GLU A 628 22.92 19.58 15.70
CA GLU A 628 22.32 20.15 16.91
C GLU A 628 20.79 20.04 16.91
N ARG A 629 20.20 20.16 18.11
CA ARG A 629 18.74 20.14 18.28
C ARG A 629 18.11 21.36 17.63
N VAL A 630 17.10 21.10 16.82
CA VAL A 630 16.33 22.11 16.09
C VAL A 630 15.09 22.46 16.90
N MET A 631 14.93 23.75 17.20
CA MET A 631 13.80 24.23 18.00
C MET A 631 12.65 24.72 17.14
N GLU A 632 12.98 25.32 16.00
CA GLU A 632 12.04 25.85 15.02
C GLU A 632 12.54 25.51 13.63
N LEU A 633 11.63 25.22 12.71
CA LEU A 633 11.96 24.79 11.36
C LEU A 633 11.92 26.01 10.43
N THR A 634 13.06 26.38 9.85
CA THR A 634 13.11 27.38 8.78
C THR A 634 13.22 26.70 7.42
N GLN A 635 12.51 27.20 6.41
CA GLN A 635 12.50 26.58 5.08
C GLN A 635 13.89 26.55 4.42
N THR A 636 14.74 27.53 4.70
CA THR A 636 16.10 27.64 4.17
C THR A 636 17.05 26.56 4.68
N GLU A 637 16.75 25.96 5.84
CA GLU A 637 17.58 24.92 6.46
C GLU A 637 17.16 23.51 6.02
N VAL A 638 15.97 23.34 5.42
CA VAL A 638 15.45 22.04 5.01
C VAL A 638 16.22 21.51 3.81
N VAL A 639 16.92 20.40 4.02
CA VAL A 639 17.70 19.71 3.00
C VAL A 639 16.82 18.71 2.26
N MET A 640 16.00 17.94 2.97
CA MET A 640 15.05 16.98 2.39
C MET A 640 13.87 16.74 3.34
N ASN A 641 12.69 16.53 2.78
CA ASN A 641 11.44 16.31 3.52
C ASN A 641 10.64 15.21 2.79
N SER A 642 10.00 14.31 3.55
CA SER A 642 9.15 13.25 2.99
C SER A 642 7.82 13.73 2.38
N GLY A 643 7.52 15.02 2.40
CA GLY A 643 6.29 15.62 1.88
C GLY A 643 5.20 15.77 2.94
N ALA A 644 3.93 15.77 2.54
CA ALA A 644 2.82 15.78 3.50
C ALA A 644 2.85 14.54 4.41
N TYR A 645 2.17 14.64 5.56
CA TYR A 645 2.15 13.56 6.55
C TYR A 645 1.50 12.31 5.99
N SER A 646 2.24 11.20 6.03
CA SER A 646 1.81 9.92 5.49
C SER A 646 1.61 8.90 6.62
N TYR A 647 0.47 8.23 6.60
CA TYR A 647 0.09 7.24 7.60
C TYR A 647 1.02 6.01 7.59
N GLY A 648 1.52 5.56 8.74
CA GLY A 648 2.26 4.29 8.89
C GLY A 648 3.65 4.20 8.26
N SER A 649 3.97 5.01 7.25
CA SER A 649 5.33 5.05 6.67
C SER A 649 5.60 6.38 6.00
N ALA A 650 6.84 6.86 6.10
CA ALA A 650 7.35 8.03 5.40
C ALA A 650 8.75 7.72 4.86
N ARG A 651 9.06 8.16 3.63
CA ARG A 651 10.36 7.92 2.98
C ARG A 651 10.82 9.14 2.22
N VAL A 652 12.13 9.40 2.25
CA VAL A 652 12.75 10.50 1.51
C VAL A 652 14.15 10.10 1.05
N LYS A 653 14.51 10.43 -0.20
CA LYS A 653 15.81 10.13 -0.83
C LYS A 653 16.40 11.41 -1.42
N LYS A 654 17.68 11.67 -1.18
CA LYS A 654 18.41 12.81 -1.77
C LYS A 654 19.91 12.55 -1.77
N GLU A 655 20.60 13.17 -2.71
CA GLU A 655 22.06 13.26 -2.71
C GLU A 655 22.54 14.32 -1.71
N LEU A 656 23.23 13.89 -0.66
CA LEU A 656 23.74 14.74 0.40
C LEU A 656 25.26 14.89 0.31
N LEU A 657 25.78 16.10 0.53
CA LEU A 657 27.21 16.29 0.73
C LEU A 657 27.65 15.68 2.06
N ALA A 658 28.95 15.38 2.18
CA ALA A 658 29.53 15.06 3.48
C ALA A 658 29.30 16.21 4.48
N GLY A 659 28.87 15.89 5.69
CA GLY A 659 28.49 16.88 6.68
C GLY A 659 27.60 16.33 7.79
N ASP A 660 27.18 17.25 8.65
CA ASP A 660 26.40 16.98 9.85
C ASP A 660 24.99 17.58 9.70
N TYR A 661 23.99 16.71 9.78
CA TYR A 661 22.58 17.02 9.58
C TYR A 661 21.77 16.60 10.80
N THR A 662 20.58 17.20 10.97
CA THR A 662 19.60 16.75 11.97
C THR A 662 18.39 16.18 11.27
N VAL A 663 18.03 14.95 11.65
CA VAL A 663 16.82 14.25 11.23
C VAL A 663 15.76 14.44 12.29
N ILE A 664 14.60 14.98 11.92
CA ILE A 664 13.45 15.20 12.80
C ILE A 664 12.35 14.24 12.37
N LEU A 665 11.87 13.44 13.32
CA LEU A 665 10.73 12.53 13.12
C LEU A 665 9.52 13.15 13.80
N SER A 666 8.43 13.37 13.08
CA SER A 666 7.23 13.97 13.66
C SER A 666 5.97 13.18 13.30
N ALA A 667 5.03 13.15 14.23
CA ALA A 667 3.64 12.83 13.93
C ALA A 667 2.87 14.12 13.62
N PHE A 668 1.74 14.04 12.91
CA PHE A 668 0.98 15.23 12.49
C PHE A 668 0.53 16.09 13.69
N GLU A 669 0.11 15.44 14.77
CA GLU A 669 -0.31 16.08 16.01
C GLU A 669 0.31 15.41 17.25
N PRO A 670 0.49 16.14 18.37
CA PRO A 670 1.07 15.60 19.61
C PRO A 670 0.32 14.41 20.23
N ARG A 671 -0.95 14.22 19.87
CA ARG A 671 -1.80 13.14 20.40
C ARG A 671 -1.41 11.76 19.86
N TYR A 672 -0.70 11.69 18.74
CA TYR A 672 -0.34 10.41 18.15
C TYR A 672 0.83 9.78 18.90
N LEU A 673 0.59 8.58 19.44
CA LEU A 673 1.54 7.81 20.23
C LEU A 673 1.72 6.43 19.59
N GLY A 674 2.92 5.89 19.64
CA GLY A 674 3.22 4.57 19.07
C GLY A 674 4.70 4.35 18.81
N THR A 675 5.06 3.10 18.52
CA THR A 675 6.43 2.74 18.17
C THR A 675 6.74 3.14 16.73
N PHE A 676 8.02 3.39 16.45
CA PHE A 676 8.51 3.60 15.10
C PHE A 676 9.87 2.94 14.90
N SER A 677 10.20 2.68 13.64
CA SER A 677 11.56 2.36 13.20
C SER A 677 12.00 3.34 12.12
N LEU A 678 13.22 3.85 12.24
CA LEU A 678 13.86 4.69 11.22
C LEU A 678 15.06 3.93 10.68
N LYS A 679 15.07 3.71 9.36
CA LYS A 679 16.18 3.14 8.61
C LYS A 679 16.83 4.21 7.75
N VAL A 680 18.15 4.30 7.79
CA VAL A 680 18.96 5.18 6.94
C VAL A 680 19.89 4.31 6.11
N ASP A 681 19.74 4.38 4.79
CA ASP A 681 20.56 3.69 3.79
C ASP A 681 21.42 4.71 3.03
N ALA A 682 22.71 4.46 2.87
CA ALA A 682 23.65 5.36 2.20
C ALA A 682 24.79 4.64 1.48
N TYR A 683 25.35 5.30 0.47
CA TYR A 683 26.53 4.82 -0.26
C TYR A 683 27.86 5.19 0.40
N ASN A 684 27.84 6.23 1.24
CA ASN A 684 28.97 6.61 2.09
C ASN A 684 28.70 6.11 3.52
N ARG A 685 29.77 5.99 4.31
CA ARG A 685 29.63 5.70 5.73
C ARG A 685 28.77 6.77 6.38
N ILE A 686 27.82 6.34 7.21
CA ILE A 686 26.97 7.21 8.00
C ILE A 686 27.10 6.84 9.48
N ASP A 687 26.95 7.84 10.35
CA ASP A 687 26.67 7.63 11.76
C ASP A 687 25.32 8.28 12.07
N LEU A 688 24.48 7.60 12.87
CA LEU A 688 23.19 8.11 13.33
C LEU A 688 23.13 8.01 14.85
N ARG A 689 22.91 9.13 15.53
CA ARG A 689 22.85 9.20 17.00
C ARG A 689 21.64 10.00 17.47
N PRO A 690 20.94 9.59 18.53
CA PRO A 690 19.87 10.42 19.08
C PRO A 690 20.44 11.74 19.58
N ILE A 691 19.72 12.83 19.34
CA ILE A 691 20.01 14.13 19.95
C ILE A 691 19.19 14.18 21.24
N GLU A 692 19.86 14.41 22.36
CA GLU A 692 19.23 14.41 23.66
C GLU A 692 18.09 15.44 23.76
N GLN A 693 17.09 15.12 24.57
CA GLN A 693 15.99 16.05 24.84
C GLN A 693 16.50 17.25 25.64
N GLU A 694 15.79 18.36 25.53
CA GLU A 694 16.07 19.52 26.36
C GLU A 694 15.95 19.17 27.85
N GLY A 695 17.00 19.51 28.61
CA GLY A 695 17.09 19.17 30.02
C GLY A 695 17.18 17.66 30.29
N ALA A 696 17.64 16.86 29.32
CA ALA A 696 17.94 15.45 29.54
C ALA A 696 18.90 15.28 30.73
N GLY A 697 18.55 14.39 31.67
CA GLY A 697 19.30 14.20 32.90
C GLY A 697 19.11 15.30 33.97
N MET A 698 18.26 16.30 33.74
CA MET A 698 17.96 17.38 34.70
C MET A 698 16.55 17.23 35.30
N TYR A 699 16.35 17.79 36.49
CA TYR A 699 15.03 17.97 37.08
C TYR A 699 14.32 19.13 36.39
N SER A 700 13.01 19.03 36.17
CA SER A 700 12.21 20.13 35.59
C SER A 700 11.16 20.63 36.58
N LYS A 701 11.08 21.96 36.74
CA LYS A 701 10.05 22.64 37.53
C LYS A 701 9.28 23.61 36.63
N PRO A 702 8.04 23.28 36.22
CA PRO A 702 7.21 24.19 35.44
C PRO A 702 6.54 25.23 36.33
N MET A 703 6.58 26.49 35.91
CA MET A 703 5.87 27.62 36.52
C MET A 703 4.95 28.23 35.46
N ARG A 704 3.83 28.81 35.91
CA ARG A 704 2.91 29.57 35.05
C ARG A 704 2.90 31.01 35.54
N GLY A 705 2.75 31.95 34.61
CA GLY A 705 2.58 33.36 34.91
C GLY A 705 1.85 34.05 33.77
N ALA A 706 1.57 35.33 33.94
CA ALA A 706 0.99 36.16 32.89
C ALA A 706 1.55 37.59 32.98
N TRP A 707 1.71 38.22 31.82
CA TRP A 707 1.79 39.66 31.73
C TRP A 707 0.35 40.19 31.69
N GLU A 708 -0.03 40.95 32.70
CA GLU A 708 -1.31 41.59 32.92
C GLU A 708 -1.14 43.11 32.88
N GLU A 709 -2.24 43.86 32.90
CA GLU A 709 -2.23 45.33 32.79
C GLU A 709 -1.24 46.01 33.75
N HIS A 710 -1.12 45.51 34.98
CA HIS A 710 -0.29 46.11 36.02
C HIS A 710 1.19 45.69 35.98
N ASN A 711 1.54 44.61 35.28
CA ASN A 711 2.90 44.04 35.27
C ASN A 711 3.46 43.78 33.84
N ALA A 712 2.75 44.15 32.77
CA ALA A 712 3.22 44.09 31.39
C ALA A 712 4.16 45.26 31.06
N ALA A 713 5.34 45.28 31.66
CA ALA A 713 6.23 46.45 31.64
C ALA A 713 7.20 46.53 30.46
N GLY A 714 7.21 45.51 29.59
CA GLY A 714 8.06 45.47 28.39
C GLY A 714 9.54 45.31 28.70
N GLY A 715 10.39 45.56 27.71
CA GLY A 715 11.84 45.42 27.84
C GLY A 715 12.54 46.54 28.62
N PRO A 716 13.86 46.42 28.88
CA PRO A 716 14.63 47.38 29.68
C PRO A 716 14.54 48.84 29.22
N SER A 717 14.32 49.09 27.92
CA SER A 717 14.18 50.42 27.32
C SER A 717 12.99 51.22 27.88
N PHE A 718 11.95 50.55 28.41
CA PHE A 718 10.76 51.19 28.96
C PHE A 718 10.95 51.71 30.40
N LYS A 719 12.12 51.49 31.02
CA LYS A 719 12.47 51.95 32.39
C LYS A 719 11.53 51.47 33.50
N GLN A 720 10.67 50.49 33.22
CA GLN A 720 9.75 49.85 34.16
C GLN A 720 10.01 48.35 34.30
N TYR A 721 11.18 47.87 33.83
CA TYR A 721 11.47 46.44 33.67
C TYR A 721 11.26 45.58 34.93
N LEU A 722 11.51 46.15 36.12
CA LEU A 722 11.31 45.48 37.41
C LEU A 722 9.83 45.29 37.81
N ASN A 723 8.90 45.89 37.07
CA ASN A 723 7.47 45.68 37.24
C ASN A 723 6.98 44.44 36.46
N ASN A 724 7.82 43.82 35.61
CA ASN A 724 7.50 42.52 35.02
C ASN A 724 7.37 41.44 36.10
N PRO A 725 6.70 40.31 35.83
CA PRO A 725 6.68 39.17 36.74
C PRO A 725 8.11 38.75 37.14
N ILE A 726 8.32 38.50 38.43
CA ILE A 726 9.62 38.08 38.98
C ILE A 726 9.45 36.75 39.71
N PHE A 727 10.24 35.75 39.32
CA PHE A 727 10.35 34.48 40.03
C PHE A 727 11.68 34.43 40.76
N GLU A 728 11.63 34.34 42.08
CA GLU A 728 12.79 34.22 42.94
C GLU A 728 13.26 32.76 42.99
N LEU A 729 14.46 32.53 42.47
CA LEU A 729 15.15 31.25 42.45
C LEU A 729 16.20 31.22 43.56
N ILE A 730 16.07 30.29 44.50
CA ILE A 730 17.05 30.05 45.56
C ILE A 730 17.86 28.81 45.20
N VAL A 731 19.18 28.99 45.10
CA VAL A 731 20.15 27.94 44.78
C VAL A 731 20.96 27.65 46.04
N SER A 732 20.87 26.43 46.57
CA SER A 732 21.55 26.03 47.81
C SER A 732 22.97 25.49 47.58
N GLU A 733 23.24 24.98 46.39
CA GLU A 733 24.51 24.37 45.98
C GLU A 733 24.78 24.68 44.50
N THR A 734 26.04 24.67 44.07
CA THR A 734 26.39 24.96 42.67
C THR A 734 25.64 24.04 41.71
N THR A 735 24.81 24.62 40.85
CA THR A 735 23.83 23.89 40.02
C THR A 735 23.85 24.42 38.60
N GLN A 736 23.82 23.52 37.60
CA GLN A 736 23.61 23.94 36.22
C GLN A 736 22.13 24.14 35.96
N ILE A 737 21.78 25.27 35.33
CA ILE A 737 20.40 25.67 35.05
C ILE A 737 20.21 26.03 33.58
N MET A 738 19.01 25.74 33.07
CA MET A 738 18.51 26.20 31.78
C MET A 738 17.03 26.57 31.96
N ILE A 739 16.58 27.66 31.35
CA ILE A 739 15.21 28.15 31.51
C ILE A 739 14.56 28.35 30.14
N ARG A 740 13.43 27.68 29.94
CA ARG A 740 12.55 27.79 28.77
C ARG A 740 11.37 28.69 29.11
N LEU A 741 11.11 29.70 28.28
CA LEU A 741 9.92 30.54 28.35
C LEU A 741 9.09 30.34 27.09
N GLN A 742 7.81 30.01 27.25
CA GLN A 742 6.85 29.81 26.15
C GLN A 742 5.54 30.52 26.43
N LEU A 743 4.87 31.02 25.40
CA LEU A 743 3.49 31.49 25.53
C LEU A 743 2.56 30.30 25.77
N SER A 744 1.57 30.48 26.64
CA SER A 744 0.53 29.46 26.88
C SER A 744 -0.38 29.28 25.66
N ARG A 745 -0.55 30.35 24.87
CA ARG A 745 -1.20 30.33 23.56
C ARG A 745 -0.23 30.95 22.56
N PRO A 746 0.21 30.22 21.53
CA PRO A 746 1.10 30.75 20.49
C PRO A 746 0.50 32.00 19.83
N SER A 747 1.33 33.00 19.57
CA SER A 747 0.94 34.25 18.90
C SER A 747 2.13 34.78 18.12
N ALA A 748 2.05 34.76 16.79
CA ALA A 748 3.05 35.41 15.94
C ALA A 748 3.00 36.92 16.20
N GLY A 749 4.13 37.53 16.55
CA GLY A 749 4.22 38.96 16.89
C GLY A 749 4.34 39.31 18.37
N VAL A 750 4.30 38.33 19.30
CA VAL A 750 4.65 38.56 20.71
C VAL A 750 6.08 38.10 20.95
N SER A 751 7.03 39.02 20.82
CA SER A 751 8.44 38.73 21.10
C SER A 751 8.72 38.72 22.59
N ILE A 752 9.32 37.63 23.08
CA ILE A 752 9.56 37.37 24.50
C ILE A 752 11.05 37.22 24.81
N ASN A 753 11.42 37.46 26.07
CA ASN A 753 12.76 37.22 26.62
C ASN A 753 12.64 36.72 28.07
N VAL A 754 13.57 35.88 28.51
CA VAL A 754 13.79 35.60 29.93
C VAL A 754 15.24 35.91 30.30
N THR A 755 15.43 36.66 31.38
CA THR A 755 16.75 36.99 31.91
C THR A 755 16.83 36.70 33.41
N VAL A 756 17.96 36.13 33.84
CA VAL A 756 18.23 35.77 35.23
C VAL A 756 19.26 36.71 35.82
N TYR A 757 18.91 37.40 36.89
CA TYR A 757 19.80 38.31 37.63
C TYR A 757 20.10 37.76 39.02
N PRO A 758 21.29 37.98 39.58
CA PRO A 758 21.49 37.88 41.02
C PRO A 758 20.53 38.83 41.74
N ALA A 759 19.93 38.39 42.85
CA ALA A 759 19.01 39.24 43.61
C ALA A 759 19.75 40.51 44.10
N PRO A 760 19.25 41.72 43.77
CA PRO A 760 19.96 42.95 44.05
C PRO A 760 19.98 43.29 45.53
N THR A 761 21.16 43.56 46.08
CA THR A 761 21.35 44.00 47.48
C THR A 761 21.09 45.49 47.70
N ARG A 762 21.06 46.32 46.64
CA ARG A 762 20.92 47.79 46.72
C ARG A 762 19.91 48.39 45.72
N GLY A 763 18.95 47.61 45.24
CA GLY A 763 17.81 48.11 44.45
C GLY A 763 18.04 48.34 42.95
N SER A 764 19.26 48.18 42.43
CA SER A 764 19.55 48.22 40.98
C SER A 764 19.95 46.84 40.45
N LEU A 765 19.41 46.44 39.30
CA LEU A 765 19.84 45.22 38.60
C LEU A 765 21.31 45.36 38.18
N GLY A 766 22.14 44.39 38.59
CA GLY A 766 23.53 44.29 38.16
C GLY A 766 23.68 43.54 36.83
N GLN A 767 24.85 42.99 36.58
CA GLN A 767 25.08 42.09 35.44
C GLN A 767 24.21 40.83 35.60
N TYR A 768 23.51 40.44 34.53
CA TYR A 768 22.73 39.20 34.52
C TYR A 768 23.65 37.97 34.55
N ALA A 769 23.15 36.88 35.13
CA ALA A 769 23.82 35.59 35.12
C ALA A 769 23.63 34.86 33.78
N THR A 770 22.43 34.94 33.19
CA THR A 770 22.12 34.41 31.85
C THR A 770 20.89 35.09 31.25
N THR A 771 20.75 35.07 29.93
CA THR A 771 19.60 35.60 29.19
C THR A 771 19.32 34.70 27.99
N SER A 772 18.06 34.66 27.55
CA SER A 772 17.68 33.97 26.30
C SER A 772 18.12 34.71 25.04
N GLY A 773 18.78 35.87 25.16
CA GLY A 773 19.30 36.64 24.04
C GLY A 773 18.37 37.78 23.63
N ALA A 774 18.29 38.08 22.33
CA ALA A 774 17.36 39.07 21.81
C ALA A 774 15.89 38.64 22.04
N TYR A 775 14.97 39.60 22.04
CA TYR A 775 13.54 39.29 22.02
C TYR A 775 13.18 38.55 20.73
N ASN A 776 12.44 37.46 20.86
CA ASN A 776 12.11 36.57 19.74
C ASN A 776 10.67 36.07 19.90
N ASP A 777 9.92 36.00 18.80
CA ASP A 777 8.51 35.60 18.72
C ASP A 777 8.32 34.16 18.21
N SER A 778 9.37 33.34 18.28
CA SER A 778 9.36 31.92 17.95
C SER A 778 8.19 31.19 18.62
N ILE A 779 7.50 30.36 17.84
CA ILE A 779 6.36 29.56 18.30
C ILE A 779 6.79 28.58 19.41
N ALA A 780 8.03 28.07 19.35
CA ALA A 780 8.62 27.22 20.37
C ALA A 780 9.09 27.98 21.62
N GLY A 781 9.00 29.31 21.63
CA GLY A 781 9.48 30.19 22.68
C GLY A 781 11.01 30.31 22.74
N VAL A 782 11.52 30.83 23.85
CA VAL A 782 12.94 31.18 24.02
C VAL A 782 13.59 30.39 25.15
N VAL A 783 14.92 30.26 25.11
CA VAL A 783 15.69 29.55 26.14
C VAL A 783 17.00 30.22 26.46
N THR A 784 17.40 30.12 27.71
CA THR A 784 18.74 30.51 28.14
C THR A 784 19.76 29.42 27.77
N PRO A 785 21.03 29.75 27.50
CA PRO A 785 22.09 28.75 27.51
C PRO A 785 22.19 28.09 28.89
N GLN A 786 22.72 26.87 28.94
CA GLN A 786 23.01 26.17 30.18
C GLN A 786 24.17 26.86 30.91
N VAL A 787 23.95 27.31 32.14
CA VAL A 787 24.95 28.02 32.95
C VAL A 787 25.05 27.44 34.35
N SER A 788 26.22 27.52 34.98
CA SER A 788 26.41 27.16 36.39
C SER A 788 26.12 28.34 37.29
N LEU A 789 25.14 28.20 38.18
CA LEU A 789 24.87 29.18 39.25
C LEU A 789 25.50 28.71 40.56
N VAL A 790 26.19 29.61 41.25
CA VAL A 790 26.69 29.39 42.62
C VAL A 790 25.56 29.59 43.64
N PRO A 791 25.70 29.09 44.89
CA PRO A 791 24.70 29.27 45.92
C PRO A 791 24.32 30.75 46.12
N GLY A 792 23.03 31.03 46.16
CA GLY A 792 22.51 32.39 46.25
C GLY A 792 21.07 32.51 45.77
N THR A 793 20.54 33.73 45.85
CA THR A 793 19.19 34.08 45.38
C THR A 793 19.28 34.82 44.05
N TYR A 794 18.45 34.43 43.10
CA TYR A 794 18.39 34.97 41.75
C TYR A 794 16.96 35.33 41.39
N TRP A 795 16.78 36.30 40.50
CA TRP A 795 15.49 36.73 39.96
C TRP A 795 15.41 36.36 38.48
N ILE A 796 14.44 35.52 38.15
CA ILE A 796 14.08 35.17 36.77
C ILE A 796 12.98 36.14 36.34
N ILE A 797 13.28 36.98 35.35
CA ILE A 797 12.37 38.02 34.87
C ILE A 797 12.00 37.71 33.40
N PRO A 798 10.84 37.06 33.16
CA PRO A 798 10.24 36.99 31.84
C PRO A 798 9.65 38.36 31.43
N SER A 799 9.88 38.78 30.20
CA SER A 799 9.37 40.04 29.66
C SER A 799 8.96 39.92 28.19
N THR A 800 8.06 40.80 27.76
CA THR A 800 7.76 41.07 26.35
C THR A 800 8.64 42.19 25.82
N HIS A 801 8.83 42.27 24.50
CA HIS A 801 9.61 43.36 23.90
C HIS A 801 8.92 44.72 24.16
N SER A 802 7.64 44.82 23.84
CA SER A 802 6.81 46.00 24.04
C SER A 802 6.09 45.97 25.38
N ALA A 803 5.94 47.14 26.02
CA ALA A 803 5.07 47.30 27.17
C ALA A 803 3.59 47.12 26.80
N SER A 804 2.75 46.88 27.80
CA SER A 804 1.30 46.70 27.70
C SER A 804 0.83 45.45 26.91
N VAL A 805 1.75 44.57 26.51
CA VAL A 805 1.41 43.30 25.87
C VAL A 805 0.98 42.30 26.94
N GLN A 806 -0.30 41.93 26.93
CA GLN A 806 -0.86 40.97 27.88
C GLN A 806 -0.88 39.57 27.28
N ALA A 807 -0.24 38.61 27.95
CA ALA A 807 -0.24 37.22 27.54
C ALA A 807 0.10 36.29 28.70
N ALA A 808 -0.51 35.11 28.74
CA ALA A 808 -0.13 34.05 29.66
C ALA A 808 1.08 33.27 29.13
N PHE A 809 1.98 32.85 30.02
CA PHE A 809 3.19 32.12 29.68
C PHE A 809 3.46 30.96 30.64
N LYS A 810 4.35 30.06 30.20
CA LYS A 810 4.90 28.95 30.97
C LYS A 810 6.42 29.08 30.99
N LEU A 811 6.98 28.99 32.19
CA LEU A 811 8.41 28.84 32.42
C LEU A 811 8.70 27.39 32.76
N VAL A 812 9.76 26.82 32.21
CA VAL A 812 10.28 25.52 32.64
C VAL A 812 11.73 25.70 33.04
N ILE A 813 12.00 25.48 34.31
CA ILE A 813 13.34 25.57 34.88
C ILE A 813 13.91 24.15 34.93
N TYR A 814 15.00 23.92 34.22
CA TYR A 814 15.78 22.69 34.27
C TYR A 814 16.97 22.87 35.18
N SER A 815 17.19 21.96 36.14
CA SER A 815 18.30 22.01 37.09
C SER A 815 18.95 20.65 37.30
N THR A 816 20.28 20.59 37.47
CA THR A 816 20.98 19.32 37.80
C THR A 816 20.65 18.80 39.19
N THR A 817 20.11 19.64 40.07
CA THR A 817 19.72 19.31 41.44
C THR A 817 18.22 19.53 41.64
N ASN A 818 17.61 18.81 42.58
CA ASN A 818 16.19 19.00 42.93
C ASN A 818 15.97 20.02 44.07
N THR A 819 17.07 20.49 44.68
CA THR A 819 17.13 21.32 45.89
C THR A 819 16.85 22.80 45.64
N ILE A 820 16.69 23.23 44.39
CA ILE A 820 16.33 24.61 44.06
C ILE A 820 14.91 24.96 44.56
N SER A 821 14.71 26.16 45.10
CA SER A 821 13.37 26.67 45.44
C SER A 821 12.99 27.80 44.50
N ILE A 822 11.72 27.85 44.08
CA ILE A 822 11.21 28.90 43.20
C ILE A 822 9.95 29.49 43.83
N LEU A 823 9.96 30.80 44.06
CA LEU A 823 8.86 31.55 44.63
C LEU A 823 8.45 32.65 43.67
N GLU A 824 7.16 32.75 43.34
CA GLU A 824 6.65 33.90 42.61
C GLU A 824 6.60 35.10 43.57
N ARG A 825 7.26 36.19 43.18
CA ARG A 825 7.23 37.42 43.96
C ARG A 825 5.93 38.15 43.64
N LYS A 826 4.99 38.14 44.59
CA LYS A 826 3.80 38.99 44.51
C LYS A 826 4.26 40.45 44.58
N SER A 827 3.88 41.21 43.55
CA SER A 827 4.10 42.66 43.44
C SER A 827 3.50 43.42 44.61
#